data_AF-A0AAD8WT54-F1
#
_entry.id   AF-A0AAD8WT54-F1
#
_cell.length_a   1.000
_cell.length_b   1.000
_cell.length_c   1.000
_cell.angle_alpha   90.00
_cell.angle_beta   90.00
_cell.angle_gamma   90.00
#
_symmetry.space_group_name_H-M   'P 1'
#
loop_
_entity.id
_entity.type
_entity.pdbx_description
1 polymer ?
#
loop_
_entity_poly.entity_id
_entity_poly.type
_entity_poly.pdbx_seq_one_letter_code
_entity_poly.pdbx_strand_id
1 'polypeptide(L)'
;MGFKDMRLFNQALLARQAWRLIQQPNTLCAQVLKAKYFPQGLLLDTVFSGNASPTWRAIEYGLELFKKGAIWRIGNGTSIRVWRQPWIPRESYLLPITRQGRCRLRWVADFLNPDGTWNTQLLQRWFLPIDVTEILKIGTSRRNEPDFIAWHPKKTGIFSVRSAYRLAFEEQLRADGRQTTSARPNGDSADWKLIWQCPVPPKVRVFAWKLARNALATQVNMNARGIDTPPTCLICGMENETTFHAMIKCPQARALLDAMREVWDIPADNLFELNPDWFLHVLKKSNLNQRAGLLMTLWRNWHVHNEITHSKKPAPVEASKRFLMSYMESLLTLKQHPSSDVVKGKQVIDEIKGFDVQKRAKERPQVKQQWRPPEQGKNKLNVDGAYSPYGTAGAGMVLRNTDGAVSFAACRCLHSCADALDAELRAMEEGLDLALSWSSEAFVLESDCAEAISLVFEGGPNMSRYASRVSSIRERIRERDRNSESEPSDLAALPSELVEEVAKRLLDNDVADLVCFRITCKLLKNAFMLEPSALGACIHHRFHPHQWIMLPEQNDGYARRMFLNTVTAKTIKINLPVLHNHAVVAGSAASPEGMLVLRDEASLVIRVLNPLTGHVINLPSLKILQRACHRRFREEHKVTAAGFAGDNNVVIYFGEINRMAVAKPGDARWTPVRGLRSPILATITFQRRFYCIDGENLLVLDMAGRFPRLVPAVALDNILYSVNMLDNCGKLMVQCRRMQWDSRVSCHRMVIPMYEVNLEEGTLMPVNDLAGQAVFAGDLGAVLLPNVTHWPCVEPNAIYFKFGLSQMFGVHRMGIPYPDYRDVVGTLAEYLAMYVTR
;
A
#
# COMPACT_ATOMS: atom_id res chain seq x y z
N MET A 1 -8.63 -24.98 37.55
CA MET A 1 -8.98 -24.26 38.79
C MET A 1 -8.68 -22.77 38.79
N GLY A 2 -7.81 -22.24 37.91
CA GLY A 2 -7.61 -20.78 37.81
C GLY A 2 -6.79 -20.15 38.94
N PHE A 3 -6.36 -20.94 39.93
CA PHE A 3 -5.39 -20.51 40.94
C PHE A 3 -4.06 -20.15 40.28
N LYS A 4 -3.52 -19.00 40.69
CA LYS A 4 -2.21 -18.50 40.25
C LYS A 4 -1.24 -18.65 41.41
N ASP A 5 0.01 -18.96 41.09
CA ASP A 5 1.11 -18.79 42.03
C ASP A 5 1.21 -17.32 42.44
N MET A 6 1.01 -17.04 43.73
CA MET A 6 0.97 -15.67 44.24
C MET A 6 2.32 -14.96 44.14
N ARG A 7 3.45 -15.66 44.27
CA ARG A 7 4.78 -15.04 44.15
C ARG A 7 5.03 -14.59 42.72
N LEU A 8 4.77 -15.45 41.75
CA LEU A 8 4.89 -15.11 40.32
C LEU A 8 3.88 -14.03 39.91
N PHE A 9 2.66 -14.09 40.44
CA PHE A 9 1.64 -13.10 40.15
C PHE A 9 2.02 -11.72 40.70
N ASN A 10 2.58 -11.66 41.92
CA ASN A 10 3.11 -10.43 42.51
C ASN A 10 4.29 -9.88 41.72
N GLN A 11 5.22 -10.72 41.27
CA GLN A 11 6.32 -10.29 40.40
C GLN A 11 5.80 -9.69 39.08
N ALA A 12 4.79 -10.31 38.47
CA ALA A 12 4.15 -9.80 37.25
C ALA A 12 3.41 -8.46 37.48
N LEU A 13 2.85 -8.22 38.67
CA LEU A 13 2.27 -6.93 39.04
C LEU A 13 3.35 -5.85 39.20
N LEU A 14 4.50 -6.19 39.78
CA LEU A 14 5.64 -5.28 39.94
C LEU A 14 6.30 -4.94 38.59
N ALA A 15 6.41 -5.92 37.69
CA ALA A 15 6.85 -5.72 36.31
C ALA A 15 5.99 -4.70 35.56
N ARG A 16 4.69 -4.59 35.90
CA ARG A 16 3.81 -3.54 35.35
C ARG A 16 4.25 -2.13 35.75
N GLN A 17 4.80 -1.96 36.96
CA GLN A 17 5.30 -0.66 37.41
C GLN A 17 6.58 -0.29 36.66
N ALA A 18 7.50 -1.24 36.45
CA ALA A 18 8.66 -1.05 35.58
C ALA A 18 8.26 -0.63 34.15
N TRP A 19 7.25 -1.29 33.57
CA TRP A 19 6.70 -0.88 32.27
C TRP A 19 6.14 0.55 32.26
N ARG A 20 5.45 0.96 33.32
CA ARG A 20 4.91 2.33 33.43
C ARG A 20 6.02 3.39 33.48
N LEU A 21 7.14 3.12 34.16
CA LEU A 21 8.28 4.03 34.20
C LEU A 21 8.88 4.26 32.80
N ILE A 22 8.81 3.26 31.92
CA ILE A 22 9.28 3.35 30.54
C ILE A 22 8.27 4.11 29.66
N GLN A 23 6.98 3.78 29.77
CA GLN A 23 5.93 4.35 28.91
C GLN A 23 5.52 5.77 29.29
N GLN A 24 5.68 6.15 30.57
CA GLN A 24 5.22 7.43 31.10
C GLN A 24 6.34 8.13 31.87
N PRO A 25 7.47 8.47 31.20
CA PRO A 25 8.65 9.02 31.85
C PRO A 25 8.41 10.43 32.43
N ASN A 26 7.39 11.14 31.95
CA ASN A 26 7.07 12.51 32.35
C ASN A 26 6.20 12.58 33.61
N THR A 27 5.79 11.45 34.18
CA THR A 27 5.08 11.47 35.47
C THR A 27 6.03 11.87 36.59
N LEU A 28 5.53 12.61 37.58
CA LEU A 28 6.32 13.01 38.76
C LEU A 28 7.01 11.80 39.42
N CYS A 29 6.28 10.68 39.54
CA CYS A 29 6.83 9.44 40.08
C CYS A 29 8.02 8.92 39.26
N ALA A 30 7.92 8.89 37.93
CA ALA A 30 9.01 8.45 37.07
C ALA A 30 10.22 9.39 37.12
N GLN A 31 9.99 10.71 37.14
CA GLN A 31 11.06 11.71 37.23
C GLN A 31 11.82 11.63 38.56
N VAL A 32 11.13 11.49 39.68
CA VAL A 32 11.74 11.34 41.01
C VAL A 32 12.55 10.05 41.11
N LEU A 33 11.98 8.93 40.64
CA LEU A 33 12.69 7.64 40.66
C LEU A 33 13.90 7.63 39.73
N LYS A 34 13.80 8.26 38.55
CA LYS A 34 14.93 8.43 37.63
C LYS A 34 16.03 9.27 38.27
N ALA A 35 15.70 10.45 38.79
CA ALA A 35 16.67 11.35 39.43
C ALA A 35 17.42 10.67 40.58
N LYS A 36 16.73 9.82 41.35
CA LYS A 36 17.32 9.12 42.50
C LYS A 36 18.13 7.87 42.13
N TYR A 37 17.61 7.02 41.24
CA TYR A 37 18.15 5.66 41.05
C TYR A 37 18.87 5.45 39.71
N PHE A 38 18.56 6.23 38.68
CA PHE A 38 19.18 6.11 37.35
C PHE A 38 19.24 7.47 36.62
N PRO A 39 19.91 8.49 37.19
CA PRO A 39 19.83 9.87 36.70
C PRO A 39 20.38 10.03 35.27
N GLN A 40 21.46 9.30 34.96
CA GLN A 40 22.17 9.35 33.66
C GLN A 40 21.98 8.06 32.84
N GLY A 41 21.19 7.11 33.34
CA GLY A 41 21.06 5.77 32.76
C GLY A 41 19.68 5.48 32.16
N LEU A 42 19.61 4.42 31.36
CA LEU A 42 18.34 3.82 30.93
C LEU A 42 17.93 2.74 31.92
N LEU A 43 16.64 2.66 32.28
CA LEU A 43 16.13 1.70 33.26
C LEU A 43 16.54 0.24 32.97
N LEU A 44 16.63 -0.15 31.69
CA LEU A 44 17.01 -1.51 31.29
C LEU A 44 18.52 -1.80 31.37
N ASP A 45 19.35 -0.78 31.20
CA ASP A 45 20.81 -0.93 31.07
C ASP A 45 21.58 -0.46 32.33
N THR A 46 20.88 0.10 33.32
CA THR A 46 21.51 0.63 34.53
C THR A 46 21.71 -0.48 35.55
N VAL A 47 22.91 -0.53 36.14
CA VAL A 47 23.20 -1.30 37.35
C VAL A 47 22.91 -0.39 38.53
N PHE A 48 21.97 -0.78 39.38
CA PHE A 48 21.54 0.04 40.52
C PHE A 48 22.47 -0.18 41.72
N SER A 49 22.66 0.87 42.52
CA SER A 49 23.45 0.82 43.75
C SER A 49 22.69 0.11 44.88
N GLY A 50 23.40 -0.56 45.79
CA GLY A 50 22.78 -1.39 46.84
C GLY A 50 21.93 -0.66 47.88
N ASN A 51 22.04 0.67 47.98
CA ASN A 51 21.28 1.50 48.93
C ASN A 51 19.89 1.91 48.37
N ALA A 52 19.09 0.90 48.00
CA ALA A 52 17.75 1.05 47.46
C ALA A 52 16.65 1.07 48.55
N SER A 53 15.61 1.91 48.36
CA SER A 53 14.41 1.84 49.21
C SER A 53 13.65 0.53 49.00
N PRO A 54 12.86 0.05 49.99
CA PRO A 54 12.08 -1.19 49.84
C PRO A 54 11.16 -1.18 48.61
N THR A 55 10.54 -0.03 48.32
CA THR A 55 9.70 0.16 47.13
C THR A 55 10.51 -0.01 45.84
N TRP A 56 11.74 0.52 45.79
CA TRP A 56 12.60 0.38 44.61
C TRP A 56 13.05 -1.07 44.42
N ARG A 57 13.44 -1.78 45.50
CA ARG A 57 13.78 -3.21 45.43
C ARG A 57 12.63 -4.06 44.89
N ALA A 58 11.39 -3.74 45.24
CA ALA A 58 10.22 -4.42 44.68
C ALA A 58 10.07 -4.14 43.17
N ILE A 59 10.33 -2.91 42.73
CA ILE A 59 10.35 -2.57 41.29
C ILE A 59 11.50 -3.28 40.58
N GLU A 60 12.70 -3.35 41.17
CA GLU A 60 13.85 -4.09 40.65
C GLU A 60 13.52 -5.58 40.45
N TYR A 61 12.88 -6.21 41.44
CA TYR A 61 12.42 -7.60 41.35
C TYR A 61 11.41 -7.83 40.20
N GLY A 62 10.51 -6.86 39.97
CA GLY A 62 9.62 -6.88 38.80
C GLY A 62 10.35 -6.59 37.49
N LEU A 63 11.35 -5.71 37.51
CA LEU A 63 12.15 -5.31 36.36
C LEU A 63 12.99 -6.48 35.84
N GLU A 64 13.48 -7.36 36.70
CA GLU A 64 14.16 -8.61 36.28
C GLU A 64 13.27 -9.47 35.37
N LEU A 65 12.01 -9.67 35.76
CA LEU A 65 11.03 -10.37 34.92
C LEU A 65 10.72 -9.59 33.65
N PHE A 66 10.61 -8.26 33.74
CA PHE A 66 10.35 -7.42 32.58
C PHE A 66 11.50 -7.52 31.55
N LYS A 67 12.76 -7.46 31.98
CA LYS A 67 13.95 -7.57 31.11
C LYS A 67 13.94 -8.85 30.27
N LYS A 68 13.43 -9.97 30.81
CA LYS A 68 13.32 -11.24 30.09
C LYS A 68 12.33 -11.22 28.91
N GLY A 69 11.31 -10.36 28.97
CA GLY A 69 10.29 -10.23 27.91
C GLY A 69 10.35 -8.91 27.14
N ALA A 70 11.27 -8.02 27.47
CA ALA A 70 11.45 -6.74 26.80
C ALA A 70 12.15 -6.94 25.45
N ILE A 71 11.69 -6.22 24.42
CA ILE A 71 12.31 -6.17 23.11
C ILE A 71 12.32 -4.74 22.58
N TRP A 72 13.42 -4.34 21.95
CA TRP A 72 13.50 -3.11 21.19
C TRP A 72 12.88 -3.31 19.81
N ARG A 73 11.97 -2.40 19.44
CA ARG A 73 11.45 -2.25 18.08
C ARG A 73 12.28 -1.20 17.39
N ILE A 74 12.76 -1.57 16.20
CA ILE A 74 13.66 -0.76 15.41
C ILE A 74 12.84 0.29 14.67
N GLY A 75 13.12 1.55 14.96
CA GLY A 75 12.75 2.69 14.13
C GLY A 75 13.96 3.06 13.27
N ASN A 76 14.81 3.94 13.80
CA ASN A 76 16.04 4.43 13.18
C ASN A 76 17.31 3.69 13.60
N GLY A 77 17.24 2.80 14.60
CA GLY A 77 18.35 1.97 15.06
C GLY A 77 19.44 2.71 15.84
N THR A 78 19.27 4.01 16.13
CA THR A 78 20.29 4.84 16.78
C THR A 78 20.42 4.59 18.28
N SER A 79 19.38 4.05 18.91
CA SER A 79 19.36 3.78 20.35
C SER A 79 19.62 2.32 20.70
N ILE A 80 19.79 1.46 19.70
CA ILE A 80 19.89 0.01 19.88
C ILE A 80 21.32 -0.49 19.68
N ARG A 81 21.91 -1.04 20.74
CA ARG A 81 23.22 -1.71 20.68
C ARG A 81 23.08 -3.16 20.26
N VAL A 82 23.69 -3.50 19.12
CA VAL A 82 23.47 -4.75 18.38
C VAL A 82 23.60 -6.02 19.23
N TRP A 83 24.66 -6.15 20.03
CA TRP A 83 24.93 -7.36 20.82
C TRP A 83 24.56 -7.26 22.30
N ARG A 84 24.09 -6.09 22.76
CA ARG A 84 23.78 -5.88 24.19
C ARG A 84 22.30 -5.87 24.48
N GLN A 85 21.48 -5.47 23.52
CA GLN A 85 20.06 -5.23 23.74
C GLN A 85 19.21 -6.20 22.93
N PRO A 86 18.06 -6.65 23.46
CA PRO A 86 17.19 -7.59 22.77
C PRO A 86 16.41 -6.88 21.66
N TRP A 87 16.64 -7.19 20.39
CA TRP A 87 15.95 -6.54 19.25
C TRP A 87 15.52 -7.52 18.14
N ILE A 88 15.94 -8.79 18.19
CA ILE A 88 15.57 -9.78 17.17
C ILE A 88 14.42 -10.67 17.69
N PRO A 89 13.23 -10.62 17.09
CA PRO A 89 12.05 -11.34 17.58
C PRO A 89 12.10 -12.83 17.20
N ARG A 90 12.70 -13.66 18.05
CA ARG A 90 12.76 -15.13 17.92
C ARG A 90 12.24 -15.83 19.19
N GLU A 91 12.08 -17.15 19.13
CA GLU A 91 11.54 -17.95 20.25
C GLU A 91 12.51 -18.05 21.44
N SER A 92 13.82 -18.06 21.18
CA SER A 92 14.86 -18.25 22.20
C SER A 92 15.89 -17.13 22.12
N TYR A 93 16.07 -16.40 23.23
CA TYR A 93 17.01 -15.28 23.40
C TYR A 93 16.86 -14.20 22.30
N LEU A 94 16.33 -13.03 22.65
CA LEU A 94 15.99 -11.94 21.72
C LEU A 94 17.22 -11.18 21.16
N LEU A 95 18.39 -11.79 21.26
CA LEU A 95 19.69 -11.28 20.84
C LEU A 95 20.15 -12.00 19.56
N PRO A 96 21.12 -11.44 18.83
CA PRO A 96 21.84 -12.19 17.80
C PRO A 96 22.49 -13.45 18.39
N ILE A 97 22.39 -14.58 17.69
CA ILE A 97 23.19 -15.78 18.01
C ILE A 97 24.65 -15.52 17.66
N THR A 98 24.89 -14.72 16.62
CA THR A 98 26.21 -14.34 16.14
C THR A 98 26.95 -13.52 17.20
N ARG A 99 28.14 -13.98 17.60
CA ARG A 99 29.00 -13.24 18.52
C ARG A 99 29.62 -12.03 17.80
N GLN A 100 29.83 -10.94 18.53
CA GLN A 100 30.39 -9.68 17.99
C GLN A 100 31.73 -9.87 17.26
N GLY A 101 32.60 -10.75 17.77
CA GLY A 101 33.89 -11.04 17.15
C GLY A 101 34.74 -9.78 16.93
N ARG A 102 35.18 -9.57 15.68
CA ARG A 102 35.99 -8.41 15.26
C ARG A 102 35.15 -7.22 14.74
N CYS A 103 33.82 -7.29 14.82
CA CYS A 103 32.96 -6.23 14.31
C CYS A 103 33.07 -4.96 15.18
N ARG A 104 33.41 -3.84 14.54
CA ARG A 104 33.53 -2.52 15.21
C ARG A 104 32.24 -1.70 15.22
N LEU A 105 31.25 -2.10 14.41
CA LEU A 105 29.92 -1.48 14.40
C LEU A 105 29.27 -1.74 15.76
N ARG A 106 28.53 -0.77 16.30
CA ARG A 106 27.97 -0.84 17.66
C ARG A 106 26.46 -0.71 17.67
N TRP A 107 25.91 0.03 16.72
CA TRP A 107 24.51 0.40 16.67
C TRP A 107 23.80 -0.30 15.53
N VAL A 108 22.50 -0.55 15.68
CA VAL A 108 21.68 -1.11 14.61
C VAL A 108 21.67 -0.17 13.40
N ALA A 109 21.68 1.15 13.63
CA ALA A 109 21.78 2.16 12.57
C ALA A 109 23.00 1.97 11.65
N ASP A 110 24.12 1.43 12.16
CA ASP A 110 25.32 1.17 11.36
C ASP A 110 25.11 0.11 10.25
N PHE A 111 24.03 -0.69 10.37
CA PHE A 111 23.64 -1.72 9.41
C PHE A 111 22.48 -1.28 8.50
N LEU A 112 22.05 -0.01 8.60
CA LEU A 112 21.01 0.58 7.76
C LEU A 112 21.62 1.42 6.65
N ASN A 113 20.94 1.44 5.50
CA ASN A 113 21.20 2.34 4.39
C ASN A 113 20.60 3.73 4.68
N PRO A 114 20.99 4.79 3.94
CA PRO A 114 20.45 6.14 4.12
C PRO A 114 18.92 6.24 3.93
N ASP A 115 18.32 5.32 3.18
CA ASP A 115 16.86 5.22 2.97
C ASP A 115 16.12 4.48 4.11
N GLY A 116 16.86 4.08 5.15
CA GLY A 116 16.35 3.32 6.29
C GLY A 116 16.22 1.82 6.05
N THR A 117 16.59 1.29 4.88
CA THR A 117 16.54 -0.15 4.58
C THR A 117 17.77 -0.90 5.12
N TRP A 118 17.68 -2.22 5.25
CA TRP A 118 18.82 -3.03 5.68
C TRP A 118 19.92 -3.12 4.63
N ASN A 119 21.17 -2.92 5.05
CA ASN A 119 22.32 -3.21 4.21
C ASN A 119 22.62 -4.73 4.21
N THR A 120 22.08 -5.43 3.22
CA THR A 120 22.19 -6.89 3.08
C THR A 120 23.63 -7.39 3.04
N GLN A 121 24.54 -6.64 2.40
CA GLN A 121 25.95 -7.01 2.28
C GLN A 121 26.66 -6.97 3.64
N LEU A 122 26.44 -5.91 4.43
CA LEU A 122 26.99 -5.81 5.79
C LEU A 122 26.41 -6.88 6.71
N LEU A 123 25.12 -7.16 6.59
CA LEU A 123 24.47 -8.22 7.37
C LEU A 123 25.09 -9.59 7.06
N GLN A 124 25.20 -9.96 5.79
CA GLN A 124 25.80 -11.24 5.38
C GLN A 124 27.27 -11.38 5.79
N ARG A 125 28.00 -10.26 5.90
CA ARG A 125 29.40 -10.26 6.34
C ARG A 125 29.58 -10.50 7.83
N TRP A 126 28.70 -9.95 8.67
CA TRP A 126 28.89 -9.90 10.12
C TRP A 126 27.95 -10.79 10.93
N PHE A 127 26.87 -11.29 10.32
CA PHE A 127 25.90 -12.17 10.96
C PHE A 127 25.88 -13.54 10.31
N LEU A 128 25.60 -14.57 11.11
CA LEU A 128 25.31 -15.92 10.63
C LEU A 128 24.02 -15.90 9.80
N PRO A 129 23.86 -16.77 8.78
CA PRO A 129 22.67 -16.80 7.92
C PRO A 129 21.34 -16.92 8.69
N ILE A 130 21.34 -17.63 9.83
CA ILE A 130 20.16 -17.74 10.69
C ILE A 130 19.73 -16.40 11.29
N ASP A 131 20.68 -15.53 11.65
CA ASP A 131 20.40 -14.20 12.15
C ASP A 131 20.00 -13.26 11.00
N VAL A 132 20.69 -13.33 9.87
CA VAL A 132 20.36 -12.52 8.68
C VAL A 132 18.91 -12.74 8.26
N THR A 133 18.46 -14.00 8.24
CA THR A 133 17.08 -14.35 7.87
C THR A 133 16.06 -13.71 8.81
N GLU A 134 16.34 -13.68 10.12
CA GLU A 134 15.44 -13.05 11.09
C GLU A 134 15.52 -11.51 11.08
N ILE A 135 16.70 -10.94 10.84
CA ILE A 135 16.90 -9.49 10.74
C ILE A 135 16.13 -8.92 9.54
N LEU A 136 16.21 -9.59 8.38
CA LEU A 136 15.53 -9.15 7.16
C LEU A 136 13.99 -9.20 7.26
N LYS A 137 13.43 -9.95 8.20
CA LYS A 137 11.99 -9.95 8.51
C LYS A 137 11.56 -8.72 9.32
N ILE A 138 12.49 -7.96 9.89
CA ILE A 138 12.18 -6.77 10.69
C ILE A 138 12.02 -5.57 9.75
N GLY A 139 10.82 -5.00 9.71
CA GLY A 139 10.54 -3.77 8.98
C GLY A 139 11.07 -2.55 9.74
N THR A 140 12.05 -1.87 9.16
CA THR A 140 12.63 -0.61 9.67
C THR A 140 11.79 0.59 9.23
N SER A 141 11.93 1.72 9.94
CA SER A 141 11.16 2.93 9.61
C SER A 141 11.84 3.73 8.50
N ARG A 142 11.22 3.80 7.31
CA ARG A 142 11.65 4.70 6.22
C ARG A 142 11.50 6.18 6.57
N ARG A 143 10.74 6.51 7.61
CA ARG A 143 10.47 7.87 8.08
C ARG A 143 11.35 8.29 9.25
N ASN A 144 12.40 7.51 9.56
CA ASN A 144 13.36 7.81 10.63
C ASN A 144 12.70 7.96 12.03
N GLU A 145 11.64 7.19 12.31
CA GLU A 145 10.97 7.18 13.63
C GLU A 145 11.92 6.69 14.74
N PRO A 146 11.74 7.13 16.00
CA PRO A 146 12.61 6.71 17.10
C PRO A 146 12.39 5.24 17.49
N ASP A 147 13.46 4.60 17.96
CA ASP A 147 13.41 3.26 18.55
C ASP A 147 12.59 3.25 19.85
N PHE A 148 11.89 2.16 20.13
CA PHE A 148 11.09 2.04 21.36
C PHE A 148 11.05 0.61 21.92
N ILE A 149 10.71 0.50 23.20
CA ILE A 149 10.64 -0.79 23.91
C ILE A 149 9.22 -1.34 23.88
N ALA A 150 9.09 -2.61 23.51
CA ALA A 150 7.84 -3.37 23.50
C ALA A 150 7.93 -4.63 24.38
N TRP A 151 6.78 -5.23 24.65
CA TRP A 151 6.62 -6.49 25.37
C TRP A 151 6.47 -7.66 24.38
N HIS A 152 7.54 -8.44 24.19
CA HIS A 152 7.61 -9.51 23.18
C HIS A 152 6.58 -10.64 23.36
N PRO A 153 6.26 -11.14 24.57
CA PRO A 153 5.33 -12.26 24.75
C PRO A 153 3.89 -11.99 24.30
N LYS A 154 3.54 -10.76 23.91
CA LYS A 154 2.22 -10.42 23.36
C LYS A 154 2.39 -9.84 21.97
N LYS A 155 1.61 -10.33 20.99
CA LYS A 155 1.63 -9.84 19.60
C LYS A 155 1.48 -8.32 19.48
N THR A 156 0.63 -7.71 20.31
CA THR A 156 0.40 -6.25 20.31
C THR A 156 1.58 -5.45 20.86
N GLY A 157 2.60 -6.10 21.44
CA GLY A 157 3.72 -5.46 22.11
C GLY A 157 3.38 -4.73 23.41
N ILE A 158 2.13 -4.80 23.86
CA ILE A 158 1.66 -4.11 25.08
C ILE A 158 1.78 -5.07 26.26
N PHE A 159 2.42 -4.60 27.33
CA PHE A 159 2.56 -5.37 28.56
C PHE A 159 1.20 -5.74 29.16
N SER A 160 1.07 -6.99 29.62
CA SER A 160 -0.04 -7.40 30.48
C SER A 160 0.44 -8.29 31.61
N VAL A 161 -0.16 -8.15 32.79
CA VAL A 161 0.14 -8.99 33.96
C VAL A 161 -0.07 -10.47 33.63
N ARG A 162 -1.09 -10.78 32.82
CA ARG A 162 -1.38 -12.16 32.38
C ARG A 162 -0.22 -12.77 31.58
N SER A 163 0.33 -12.03 30.62
CA SER A 163 1.45 -12.51 29.80
C SER A 163 2.77 -12.55 30.58
N ALA A 164 3.01 -11.59 31.49
CA ALA A 164 4.17 -11.61 32.36
C ALA A 164 4.14 -12.77 33.36
N TYR A 165 2.97 -13.05 33.95
CA TYR A 165 2.77 -14.23 34.79
C TYR A 165 3.04 -15.53 34.03
N ARG A 166 2.56 -15.64 32.78
CA ARG A 166 2.83 -16.81 31.93
C ARG A 166 4.32 -16.97 31.66
N LEU A 167 5.03 -15.89 31.32
CA LEU A 167 6.49 -15.92 31.11
C LEU A 167 7.23 -16.37 32.38
N ALA A 168 6.87 -15.81 33.54
CA ALA A 168 7.49 -16.16 34.82
C ALA A 168 7.23 -17.63 35.19
N PHE A 169 6.02 -18.11 34.92
CA PHE A 169 5.64 -19.51 35.13
C PHE A 169 6.43 -20.44 34.22
N GLU A 170 6.51 -20.16 32.91
CA GLU A 170 7.30 -20.96 31.95
C GLU A 170 8.79 -21.01 32.32
N GLU A 171 9.36 -19.89 32.79
CA GLU A 171 10.75 -19.82 33.28
C GLU A 171 10.98 -20.69 34.51
N GLN A 172 10.08 -20.63 35.50
CA GLN A 172 10.19 -21.47 36.70
C GLN A 172 10.10 -22.95 36.35
N LEU A 173 9.24 -23.32 35.39
CA LEU A 173 9.13 -24.70 34.91
C LEU A 173 10.40 -25.18 34.20
N ARG A 174 11.06 -24.32 33.42
CA ARG A 174 12.35 -24.63 32.80
C ARG A 174 13.45 -24.81 33.85
N ALA A 175 13.47 -23.97 34.88
CA ALA A 175 14.49 -23.98 35.93
C ALA A 175 14.38 -25.20 36.87
N ASP A 176 13.17 -25.60 37.23
CA ASP A 176 12.94 -26.72 38.16
C ASP A 176 13.21 -28.10 37.54
N GLY A 177 13.55 -28.19 36.25
CA GLY A 177 13.65 -29.47 35.50
C GLY A 177 12.32 -30.25 35.44
N ARG A 178 11.28 -29.73 36.08
CA ARG A 178 9.93 -30.26 36.12
C ARG A 178 9.24 -29.85 34.83
N GLN A 179 9.35 -30.71 33.81
CA GLN A 179 8.31 -30.75 32.80
C GLN A 179 6.99 -30.97 33.53
N THR A 180 6.15 -29.94 33.57
CA THR A 180 4.77 -30.13 34.00
C THR A 180 4.12 -31.23 33.19
N THR A 181 3.22 -31.97 33.79
CA THR A 181 2.24 -32.81 33.09
C THR A 181 1.42 -32.03 32.05
N SER A 182 1.50 -30.68 32.01
CA SER A 182 0.94 -29.85 30.93
C SER A 182 1.83 -29.70 29.69
N ALA A 183 3.09 -30.16 29.70
CA ALA A 183 4.04 -30.04 28.59
C ALA A 183 4.76 -31.36 28.26
N ARG A 184 4.11 -32.51 28.49
CA ARG A 184 4.55 -33.77 27.88
C ARG A 184 4.14 -33.77 26.40
N PRO A 185 4.99 -34.23 25.46
CA PRO A 185 4.59 -34.47 24.07
C PRO A 185 3.48 -35.52 23.97
N ASN A 186 3.34 -36.36 25.00
CA ASN A 186 2.26 -37.33 25.14
C ASN A 186 1.07 -36.73 25.92
N GLY A 187 0.13 -36.11 25.21
CA GLY A 187 -1.33 -36.14 25.49
C GLY A 187 -1.93 -35.62 26.81
N ASP A 188 -1.22 -35.52 27.93
CA ASP A 188 -1.81 -35.35 29.28
C ASP A 188 -2.50 -33.98 29.51
N SER A 189 -2.20 -32.95 28.70
CA SER A 189 -2.90 -31.66 28.75
C SER A 189 -4.31 -31.69 28.13
N ALA A 190 -4.60 -32.69 27.29
CA ALA A 190 -5.92 -32.87 26.68
C ALA A 190 -6.94 -33.37 27.71
N ASP A 191 -6.50 -34.08 28.74
CA ASP A 191 -7.36 -34.83 29.66
C ASP A 191 -8.13 -33.93 30.62
N TRP A 192 -7.49 -32.86 31.10
CA TRP A 192 -8.17 -31.87 31.94
C TRP A 192 -9.19 -31.06 31.14
N LYS A 193 -8.99 -30.88 29.82
CA LYS A 193 -9.99 -30.21 28.97
C LYS A 193 -11.30 -31.00 28.97
N LEU A 194 -11.25 -32.33 29.06
CA LEU A 194 -12.43 -33.19 29.12
C LEU A 194 -13.34 -32.82 30.30
N ILE A 195 -12.76 -32.47 31.46
CA ILE A 195 -13.52 -32.03 32.64
C ILE A 195 -13.92 -30.55 32.54
N TRP A 196 -12.97 -29.66 32.19
CA TRP A 196 -13.20 -28.21 32.29
C TRP A 196 -14.08 -27.64 31.17
N GLN A 197 -14.15 -28.29 30.01
CA GLN A 197 -15.01 -27.89 28.88
C GLN A 197 -16.42 -28.47 28.95
N CYS A 198 -16.71 -29.37 29.91
CA CYS A 198 -18.02 -29.99 30.01
C CYS A 198 -19.16 -28.98 30.30
N PRO A 199 -20.35 -29.22 29.73
CA PRO A 199 -21.70 -28.75 30.05
C PRO A 199 -22.02 -28.06 31.36
N VAL A 200 -21.35 -28.46 32.42
CA VAL A 200 -21.88 -28.57 33.78
C VAL A 200 -21.47 -27.39 34.65
N PRO A 201 -22.14 -27.17 35.80
CA PRO A 201 -21.82 -26.07 36.71
C PRO A 201 -20.38 -26.14 37.23
N PRO A 202 -19.75 -25.00 37.57
CA PRO A 202 -18.37 -24.96 38.08
C PRO A 202 -18.13 -25.89 39.29
N LYS A 203 -19.10 -25.97 40.21
CA LYS A 203 -19.02 -26.88 41.38
C LYS A 203 -18.86 -28.35 40.99
N VAL A 204 -19.51 -28.77 39.91
CA VAL A 204 -19.46 -30.15 39.39
C VAL A 204 -18.10 -30.42 38.74
N ARG A 205 -17.53 -29.43 38.04
CA ARG A 205 -16.16 -29.55 37.47
C ARG A 205 -15.10 -29.66 38.55
N VAL A 206 -15.24 -28.91 39.64
CA VAL A 206 -14.34 -29.01 40.81
C VAL A 206 -14.47 -30.38 41.48
N PHE A 207 -15.69 -30.88 41.65
CA PHE A 207 -15.92 -32.25 42.13
C PHE A 207 -15.25 -33.29 41.23
N ALA A 208 -15.49 -33.23 39.92
CA ALA A 208 -14.90 -34.17 38.96
C ALA A 208 -13.37 -34.12 38.98
N TRP A 209 -12.78 -32.93 39.12
CA TRP A 209 -11.33 -32.78 39.30
C TRP A 209 -10.83 -33.43 40.59
N LYS A 210 -11.56 -33.27 41.72
CA LYS A 210 -11.23 -33.95 42.98
C LYS A 210 -11.35 -35.48 42.85
N LEU A 211 -12.35 -35.96 42.13
CA LEU A 211 -12.54 -37.38 41.85
C LEU A 211 -11.36 -37.94 41.03
N ALA A 212 -10.98 -37.29 39.93
CA ALA A 212 -9.84 -37.70 39.09
C ALA A 212 -8.50 -37.70 39.83
N ARG A 213 -8.37 -36.85 40.85
CA ARG A 213 -7.17 -36.73 41.70
C ARG A 213 -7.16 -37.69 42.89
N ASN A 214 -8.17 -38.58 42.99
CA ASN A 214 -8.45 -39.39 44.17
C ASN A 214 -8.42 -38.58 45.48
N ALA A 215 -8.98 -37.36 45.45
CA ALA A 215 -8.90 -36.39 46.54
C ALA A 215 -10.17 -36.30 47.38
N LEU A 216 -11.21 -37.06 47.04
CA LEU A 216 -12.46 -37.13 47.80
C LEU A 216 -12.24 -37.81 49.15
N ALA A 217 -13.03 -37.42 50.15
CA ALA A 217 -12.95 -37.94 51.50
C ALA A 217 -13.70 -39.28 51.62
N THR A 218 -13.29 -40.28 50.83
CA THR A 218 -13.77 -41.66 51.01
C THR A 218 -13.07 -42.30 52.21
N GLN A 219 -13.64 -43.35 52.80
CA GLN A 219 -13.05 -43.98 53.99
C GLN A 219 -11.59 -44.43 53.79
N VAL A 220 -11.27 -44.99 52.61
CA VAL A 220 -9.88 -45.35 52.26
C VAL A 220 -8.96 -44.14 52.26
N ASN A 221 -9.39 -43.00 51.71
CA ASN A 221 -8.58 -41.78 51.64
C ASN A 221 -8.48 -41.06 53.00
N MET A 222 -9.48 -41.19 53.86
CA MET A 222 -9.45 -40.64 55.22
C MET A 222 -8.50 -41.45 56.11
N ASN A 223 -8.60 -42.78 56.06
CA ASN A 223 -7.69 -43.70 56.73
C ASN A 223 -6.23 -43.47 56.29
N ALA A 224 -5.98 -43.39 54.97
CA ALA A 224 -4.65 -43.11 54.42
C ALA A 224 -4.07 -41.74 54.82
N ARG A 225 -4.92 -40.80 55.27
CA ARG A 225 -4.50 -39.48 55.78
C ARG A 225 -4.41 -39.43 57.30
N GLY A 226 -4.47 -40.57 57.98
CA GLY A 226 -4.34 -40.70 59.44
C GLY A 226 -5.60 -40.36 60.23
N ILE A 227 -6.78 -40.35 59.60
CA ILE A 227 -8.06 -40.24 60.32
C ILE A 227 -8.52 -41.65 60.69
N ASP A 228 -8.67 -41.91 61.99
CA ASP A 228 -9.02 -43.23 62.53
C ASP A 228 -10.46 -43.64 62.18
N THR A 229 -10.62 -44.19 60.98
CA THR A 229 -11.88 -44.64 60.40
C THR A 229 -11.63 -45.96 59.67
N PRO A 230 -12.51 -46.98 59.84
CA PRO A 230 -12.36 -48.22 59.10
C PRO A 230 -12.53 -47.95 57.59
N PRO A 231 -11.70 -48.55 56.72
CA PRO A 231 -11.74 -48.28 55.28
C PRO A 231 -13.02 -48.79 54.58
N THR A 232 -13.86 -49.56 55.28
CA THR A 232 -15.11 -50.14 54.77
C THR A 232 -16.18 -49.08 54.48
N CYS A 233 -16.93 -49.24 53.38
CA CYS A 233 -18.01 -48.32 53.03
C CYS A 233 -19.13 -48.29 54.07
N LEU A 234 -19.43 -47.10 54.62
CA LEU A 234 -20.47 -46.92 55.64
C LEU A 234 -21.90 -47.10 55.11
N ILE A 235 -22.08 -47.08 53.79
CA ILE A 235 -23.41 -47.18 53.16
C ILE A 235 -23.79 -48.64 52.92
N CYS A 236 -22.90 -49.45 52.36
CA CYS A 236 -23.20 -50.83 52.01
C CYS A 236 -22.55 -51.88 52.91
N GLY A 237 -21.46 -51.53 53.62
CA GLY A 237 -20.71 -52.45 54.48
C GLY A 237 -19.98 -53.59 53.76
N MET A 238 -19.99 -53.65 52.42
CA MET A 238 -19.52 -54.83 51.68
C MET A 238 -18.02 -54.81 51.29
N GLU A 239 -17.48 -53.65 50.92
CA GLU A 239 -16.09 -53.51 50.46
C GLU A 239 -15.45 -52.21 51.02
N ASN A 240 -14.14 -52.06 50.84
CA ASN A 240 -13.43 -50.81 51.12
C ASN A 240 -13.90 -49.67 50.21
N GLU A 241 -14.17 -48.50 50.79
CA GLU A 241 -14.68 -47.32 50.11
C GLU A 241 -13.59 -46.57 49.33
N THR A 242 -13.24 -47.12 48.17
CA THR A 242 -12.47 -46.41 47.15
C THR A 242 -13.36 -45.41 46.40
N THR A 243 -12.77 -44.46 45.67
CA THR A 243 -13.52 -43.57 44.78
C THR A 243 -14.29 -44.33 43.70
N PHE A 244 -13.77 -45.47 43.23
CA PHE A 244 -14.49 -46.36 42.31
C PHE A 244 -15.70 -47.01 42.99
N HIS A 245 -15.51 -47.53 44.21
CA HIS A 245 -16.60 -48.15 44.97
C HIS A 245 -17.71 -47.15 45.28
N ALA A 246 -17.36 -45.99 45.87
CA ALA A 246 -18.32 -44.96 46.26
C ALA A 246 -19.15 -44.41 45.09
N MET A 247 -18.60 -44.40 43.87
CA MET A 247 -19.23 -43.76 42.70
C MET A 247 -19.92 -44.75 41.77
N ILE A 248 -19.42 -45.98 41.65
CA ILE A 248 -19.81 -46.94 40.60
C ILE A 248 -20.35 -48.25 41.18
N LYS A 249 -19.62 -48.89 42.12
CA LYS A 249 -19.99 -50.24 42.62
C LYS A 249 -21.00 -50.23 43.76
N CYS A 250 -20.97 -49.22 44.63
CA CYS A 250 -21.84 -49.17 45.80
C CYS A 250 -23.32 -49.28 45.35
N PRO A 251 -24.15 -50.16 45.96
CA PRO A 251 -25.55 -50.36 45.55
C PRO A 251 -26.35 -49.06 45.47
N GLN A 252 -26.10 -48.12 46.38
CA GLN A 252 -26.73 -46.80 46.37
C GLN A 252 -26.34 -45.99 45.13
N ALA A 253 -25.05 -45.94 44.81
CA ALA A 253 -24.53 -45.20 43.67
C ALA A 253 -24.97 -45.84 42.34
N ARG A 254 -25.03 -47.18 42.34
CA ARG A 254 -25.48 -48.01 41.22
C ARG A 254 -26.95 -47.78 40.89
N ALA A 255 -27.81 -47.75 41.90
CA ALA A 255 -29.24 -47.52 41.71
C ALA A 255 -29.54 -46.17 41.01
N LEU A 256 -28.82 -45.10 41.34
CA LEU A 256 -29.00 -43.81 40.65
C LEU A 256 -28.37 -43.82 39.24
N LEU A 257 -27.24 -44.48 39.04
CA LEU A 257 -26.63 -44.62 37.71
C LEU A 257 -27.57 -45.36 36.74
N ASP A 258 -28.15 -46.47 37.18
CA ASP A 258 -29.09 -47.26 36.38
C ASP A 258 -30.38 -46.46 36.10
N ALA A 259 -30.94 -45.79 37.10
CA ALA A 259 -32.12 -44.93 36.91
C ALA A 259 -31.88 -43.76 35.94
N MET A 260 -30.65 -43.22 35.88
CA MET A 260 -30.29 -42.15 34.95
C MET A 260 -29.96 -42.66 33.55
N ARG A 261 -29.52 -43.92 33.39
CA ARG A 261 -29.28 -44.55 32.08
C ARG A 261 -30.54 -44.71 31.24
N GLU A 262 -31.70 -44.80 31.89
CA GLU A 262 -33.00 -44.81 31.21
C GLU A 262 -33.30 -43.49 30.48
N VAL A 263 -32.69 -42.38 30.88
CA VAL A 263 -33.04 -41.03 30.42
C VAL A 263 -31.89 -40.31 29.73
N TRP A 264 -30.65 -40.55 30.17
CA TRP A 264 -29.44 -39.94 29.61
C TRP A 264 -28.52 -41.00 29.00
N ASP A 265 -27.87 -40.65 27.90
CA ASP A 265 -26.76 -41.41 27.32
C ASP A 265 -25.55 -41.35 28.28
N ILE A 266 -25.43 -42.34 29.16
CA ILE A 266 -24.32 -42.50 30.11
C ILE A 266 -23.45 -43.67 29.63
N PRO A 267 -22.10 -43.58 29.72
CA PRO A 267 -21.20 -44.65 29.31
C PRO A 267 -21.57 -46.03 29.88
N ALA A 268 -21.44 -47.06 29.05
CA ALA A 268 -21.71 -48.45 29.40
C ALA A 268 -20.68 -49.01 30.40
N ASP A 269 -21.07 -50.06 31.13
CA ASP A 269 -20.27 -50.64 32.23
C ASP A 269 -18.91 -51.19 31.79
N ASN A 270 -18.81 -51.65 30.55
CA ASN A 270 -17.57 -52.17 29.96
C ASN A 270 -16.45 -51.12 29.83
N LEU A 271 -16.76 -49.83 29.96
CA LEU A 271 -15.77 -48.75 29.93
C LEU A 271 -15.14 -48.47 31.31
N PHE A 272 -15.73 -48.99 32.40
CA PHE A 272 -15.27 -48.79 33.76
C PHE A 272 -14.28 -49.87 34.16
N GLU A 273 -13.01 -49.66 33.83
CA GLU A 273 -11.91 -50.56 34.23
C GLU A 273 -11.50 -50.31 35.70
N LEU A 274 -11.10 -51.37 36.42
CA LEU A 274 -10.50 -51.28 37.76
C LEU A 274 -9.05 -50.77 37.65
N ASN A 275 -8.91 -49.49 37.35
CA ASN A 275 -7.63 -48.78 37.25
C ASN A 275 -7.66 -47.53 38.18
N PRO A 276 -6.56 -47.16 38.86
CA PRO A 276 -6.45 -45.88 39.57
C PRO A 276 -6.93 -44.65 38.78
N ASP A 277 -6.75 -44.65 37.45
CA ASP A 277 -7.14 -43.57 36.54
C ASP A 277 -8.45 -43.85 35.76
N TRP A 278 -9.28 -44.78 36.25
CA TRP A 278 -10.53 -45.21 35.59
C TRP A 278 -11.39 -44.03 35.12
N PHE A 279 -11.48 -42.98 35.93
CA PHE A 279 -12.36 -41.85 35.66
C PHE A 279 -11.91 -41.07 34.41
N LEU A 280 -10.61 -40.78 34.27
CA LEU A 280 -10.09 -40.11 33.08
C LEU A 280 -10.16 -41.00 31.84
N HIS A 281 -9.97 -42.31 32.01
CA HIS A 281 -10.10 -43.29 30.93
C HIS A 281 -11.52 -43.32 30.33
N VAL A 282 -12.54 -43.35 31.19
CA VAL A 282 -13.96 -43.29 30.78
C VAL A 282 -14.23 -41.97 30.05
N LEU A 283 -13.76 -40.82 30.58
CA LEU A 283 -14.00 -39.53 29.94
C LEU A 283 -13.35 -39.44 28.55
N LYS A 284 -12.16 -40.01 28.34
CA LYS A 284 -11.50 -40.03 27.02
C LYS A 284 -12.36 -40.73 25.96
N LYS A 285 -12.93 -41.88 26.32
CA LYS A 285 -13.77 -42.70 25.42
C LYS A 285 -15.21 -42.18 25.26
N SER A 286 -15.63 -41.24 26.11
CA SER A 286 -17.00 -40.68 26.11
C SER A 286 -17.14 -39.43 25.24
N ASN A 287 -18.32 -39.23 24.62
CA ASN A 287 -18.68 -37.98 23.94
C ASN A 287 -19.06 -36.86 24.94
N LEU A 288 -19.29 -35.62 24.48
CA LEU A 288 -19.56 -34.48 25.38
C LEU A 288 -20.85 -34.63 26.20
N ASN A 289 -21.91 -35.22 25.63
CA ASN A 289 -23.19 -35.44 26.31
C ASN A 289 -23.03 -36.50 27.39
N GLN A 290 -22.37 -37.61 27.04
CA GLN A 290 -22.00 -38.69 27.96
C GLN A 290 -21.16 -38.18 29.13
N ARG A 291 -20.16 -37.34 28.86
CA ARG A 291 -19.36 -36.72 29.93
C ARG A 291 -20.22 -35.84 30.83
N ALA A 292 -21.07 -34.98 30.26
CA ALA A 292 -21.93 -34.08 31.04
C ALA A 292 -22.92 -34.87 31.92
N GLY A 293 -23.62 -35.85 31.36
CA GLY A 293 -24.54 -36.72 32.08
C GLY A 293 -23.83 -37.50 33.19
N LEU A 294 -22.69 -38.14 32.88
CA LEU A 294 -21.90 -38.87 33.85
C LEU A 294 -21.43 -37.97 35.01
N LEU A 295 -20.84 -36.80 34.72
CA LEU A 295 -20.35 -35.88 35.75
C LEU A 295 -21.48 -35.40 36.68
N MET A 296 -22.65 -35.10 36.13
CA MET A 296 -23.82 -34.67 36.89
C MET A 296 -24.34 -35.80 37.80
N THR A 297 -24.46 -37.01 37.27
CA THR A 297 -24.92 -38.18 38.02
C THR A 297 -23.95 -38.55 39.14
N LEU A 298 -22.64 -38.59 38.86
CA LEU A 298 -21.62 -38.88 39.87
C LEU A 298 -21.56 -37.81 40.96
N TRP A 299 -21.72 -36.53 40.60
CA TRP A 299 -21.79 -35.45 41.58
C TRP A 299 -23.01 -35.59 42.49
N ARG A 300 -24.16 -35.99 41.95
CA ARG A 300 -25.36 -36.25 42.74
C ARG A 300 -25.20 -37.49 43.63
N ASN A 301 -24.56 -38.55 43.13
CA ASN A 301 -24.19 -39.71 43.95
C ASN A 301 -23.33 -39.29 45.14
N TRP A 302 -22.29 -38.49 44.93
CA TRP A 302 -21.46 -37.98 46.02
C TRP A 302 -22.24 -37.10 47.00
N HIS A 303 -23.19 -36.31 46.52
CA HIS A 303 -24.06 -35.53 47.39
C HIS A 303 -24.92 -36.43 48.29
N VAL A 304 -25.59 -37.44 47.72
CA VAL A 304 -26.43 -38.38 48.49
C VAL A 304 -25.57 -39.19 49.46
N HIS A 305 -24.40 -39.64 49.02
CA HIS A 305 -23.39 -40.28 49.86
C HIS A 305 -23.08 -39.44 51.11
N ASN A 306 -22.72 -38.17 50.93
CA ASN A 306 -22.38 -37.29 52.05
C ASN A 306 -23.55 -37.01 52.98
N GLU A 307 -24.79 -36.97 52.47
CA GLU A 307 -25.98 -36.81 53.32
C GLU A 307 -26.17 -38.04 54.22
N ILE A 308 -25.96 -39.26 53.68
CA ILE A 308 -26.03 -40.50 54.45
C ILE A 308 -24.92 -40.55 55.51
N THR A 309 -23.67 -40.28 55.12
CA THR A 309 -22.53 -40.35 56.05
C THR A 309 -22.57 -39.27 57.12
N HIS A 310 -23.32 -38.18 56.91
CA HIS A 310 -23.56 -37.12 57.90
C HIS A 310 -24.92 -37.27 58.61
N SER A 311 -25.50 -38.47 58.62
CA SER A 311 -26.73 -38.80 59.36
C SER A 311 -27.96 -37.97 58.97
N LYS A 312 -28.05 -37.52 57.71
CA LYS A 312 -29.23 -36.86 57.15
C LYS A 312 -30.06 -37.85 56.34
N LYS A 313 -31.36 -37.56 56.16
CA LYS A 313 -32.26 -38.41 55.38
C LYS A 313 -31.87 -38.35 53.88
N PRO A 314 -31.50 -39.48 53.24
CA PRO A 314 -31.15 -39.47 51.83
C PRO A 314 -32.36 -39.17 50.96
N ALA A 315 -32.14 -38.40 49.90
CA ALA A 315 -33.16 -38.21 48.87
C ALA A 315 -33.41 -39.54 48.12
N PRO A 316 -34.67 -39.94 47.90
CA PRO A 316 -35.00 -41.08 47.06
C PRO A 316 -34.36 -40.98 45.67
N VAL A 317 -34.06 -42.13 45.05
CA VAL A 317 -33.45 -42.21 43.71
C VAL A 317 -34.28 -41.42 42.70
N GLU A 318 -35.60 -41.62 42.72
CA GLU A 318 -36.54 -40.92 41.84
C GLU A 318 -36.54 -39.40 42.02
N ALA A 319 -36.43 -38.92 43.27
CA ALA A 319 -36.30 -37.49 43.54
C ALA A 319 -34.98 -36.92 42.99
N SER A 320 -33.89 -37.70 43.10
CA SER A 320 -32.58 -37.33 42.52
C SER A 320 -32.59 -37.36 40.98
N LYS A 321 -33.31 -38.30 40.36
CA LYS A 321 -33.53 -38.39 38.91
C LYS A 321 -34.24 -37.14 38.38
N ARG A 322 -35.39 -36.78 38.97
CA ARG A 322 -36.14 -35.57 38.61
C ARG A 322 -35.34 -34.29 38.80
N PHE A 323 -34.61 -34.19 39.91
CA PHE A 323 -33.72 -33.04 40.16
C PHE A 323 -32.66 -32.89 39.08
N LEU A 324 -31.99 -33.99 38.70
CA LEU A 324 -30.95 -33.97 37.68
C LEU A 324 -31.48 -33.53 36.31
N MET A 325 -32.65 -34.06 35.90
CA MET A 325 -33.33 -33.68 34.66
C MET A 325 -33.69 -32.19 34.64
N SER A 326 -34.45 -31.73 35.64
CA SER A 326 -34.90 -30.33 35.75
C SER A 326 -33.73 -29.34 35.84
N TYR A 327 -32.68 -29.70 36.58
CA TYR A 327 -31.53 -28.83 36.77
C TYR A 327 -30.70 -28.71 35.48
N MET A 328 -30.52 -29.79 34.73
CA MET A 328 -29.83 -29.74 33.43
C MET A 328 -30.63 -28.96 32.38
N GLU A 329 -31.94 -29.17 32.31
CA GLU A 329 -32.84 -28.44 31.42
C GLU A 329 -32.74 -26.93 31.69
N SER A 330 -32.86 -26.53 32.95
CA SER A 330 -32.69 -25.14 33.39
C SER A 330 -31.33 -24.55 32.96
N LEU A 331 -30.24 -25.31 33.06
CA LEU A 331 -28.90 -24.87 32.64
C LEU A 331 -28.77 -24.70 31.13
N LEU A 332 -29.46 -25.50 30.33
CA LEU A 332 -29.48 -25.39 28.88
C LEU A 332 -30.30 -24.17 28.45
N THR A 333 -31.48 -23.97 29.03
CA THR A 333 -32.34 -22.80 28.76
C THR A 333 -31.63 -21.48 29.06
N LEU A 334 -30.93 -21.39 30.21
CA LEU A 334 -30.15 -20.19 30.57
C LEU A 334 -29.01 -19.88 29.59
N LYS A 335 -28.42 -20.91 28.96
CA LYS A 335 -27.38 -20.69 27.92
C LYS A 335 -27.97 -20.23 26.60
N GLN A 336 -29.19 -20.66 26.26
CA GLN A 336 -29.87 -20.28 25.03
C GLN A 336 -30.43 -18.87 25.09
N HIS A 337 -30.84 -18.41 26.28
CA HIS A 337 -31.37 -17.06 26.51
C HIS A 337 -30.56 -16.29 27.57
N PRO A 338 -29.35 -15.79 27.24
CA PRO A 338 -28.49 -15.11 28.22
C PRO A 338 -29.01 -13.74 28.71
N SER A 339 -30.05 -13.19 28.08
CA SER A 339 -30.68 -11.90 28.40
C SER A 339 -32.05 -12.01 29.07
N SER A 340 -32.53 -13.23 29.37
CA SER A 340 -33.83 -13.43 30.04
C SER A 340 -33.71 -13.28 31.55
N ASP A 341 -34.55 -12.43 32.14
CA ASP A 341 -34.55 -12.09 33.55
C ASP A 341 -35.27 -13.17 34.38
N VAL A 342 -34.50 -14.05 35.03
CA VAL A 342 -34.97 -15.26 35.75
C VAL A 342 -35.81 -14.92 36.99
N VAL A 343 -35.82 -13.66 37.42
CA VAL A 343 -36.47 -13.22 38.67
C VAL A 343 -38.00 -13.11 38.52
N LYS A 344 -38.54 -12.96 37.30
CA LYS A 344 -39.99 -12.92 37.07
C LYS A 344 -40.48 -14.30 36.60
N GLY A 345 -40.77 -15.17 37.56
CA GLY A 345 -41.17 -16.58 37.36
C GLY A 345 -42.46 -16.84 36.57
N LYS A 346 -42.53 -16.43 35.30
CA LYS A 346 -43.53 -16.83 34.31
C LYS A 346 -42.88 -16.86 32.93
N GLN A 347 -42.41 -18.03 32.50
CA GLN A 347 -42.17 -18.30 31.08
C GLN A 347 -42.70 -19.68 30.72
N VAL A 348 -43.22 -19.77 29.50
CA VAL A 348 -43.72 -21.00 28.89
C VAL A 348 -42.53 -21.91 28.61
N ILE A 349 -42.56 -23.12 29.14
CA ILE A 349 -41.60 -24.17 28.83
C ILE A 349 -42.03 -24.72 27.46
N ASP A 350 -41.32 -24.34 26.39
CA ASP A 350 -41.41 -25.11 25.15
C ASP A 350 -40.77 -26.48 25.44
N GLU A 351 -41.47 -27.57 25.10
CA GLU A 351 -40.96 -28.94 25.29
C GLU A 351 -39.64 -29.13 24.55
N ILE A 352 -38.51 -29.00 25.24
CA ILE A 352 -37.19 -29.33 24.69
C ILE A 352 -37.09 -30.85 24.65
N LYS A 353 -37.40 -31.44 23.49
CA LYS A 353 -37.17 -32.86 23.23
C LYS A 353 -35.67 -33.15 23.19
N GLY A 354 -35.15 -33.65 24.30
CA GLY A 354 -33.91 -34.41 24.35
C GLY A 354 -32.63 -33.59 24.51
N PHE A 355 -31.67 -34.23 25.16
CA PHE A 355 -30.35 -33.69 25.50
C PHE A 355 -29.41 -33.72 24.28
N ASP A 356 -29.78 -33.06 23.18
CA ASP A 356 -28.93 -33.03 21.98
C ASP A 356 -28.13 -31.72 21.89
N VAL A 357 -26.95 -31.72 22.52
CA VAL A 357 -25.98 -30.61 22.42
C VAL A 357 -25.27 -30.62 21.05
N GLN A 358 -25.49 -31.62 20.19
CA GLN A 358 -24.80 -31.78 18.92
C GLN A 358 -25.67 -31.43 17.71
N LYS A 359 -25.98 -30.14 17.52
CA LYS A 359 -25.94 -29.45 16.22
C LYS A 359 -26.59 -28.07 16.32
N ARG A 360 -25.75 -27.08 16.59
CA ARG A 360 -25.72 -25.80 15.87
C ARG A 360 -24.48 -25.05 16.34
N ALA A 361 -23.32 -25.58 15.95
CA ALA A 361 -22.27 -24.66 15.53
C ALA A 361 -22.95 -23.73 14.51
N LYS A 362 -22.91 -22.43 14.77
CA LYS A 362 -23.44 -21.42 13.87
C LYS A 362 -22.77 -21.59 12.50
N GLU A 363 -23.36 -22.39 11.62
CA GLU A 363 -23.44 -22.01 10.23
C GLU A 363 -24.31 -20.76 10.24
N ARG A 364 -23.69 -19.61 10.51
CA ARG A 364 -24.20 -18.38 9.91
C ARG A 364 -24.34 -18.73 8.43
N PRO A 365 -25.52 -18.57 7.80
CA PRO A 365 -25.56 -18.68 6.36
C PRO A 365 -24.43 -17.79 5.86
N GLN A 366 -23.43 -18.38 5.21
CA GLN A 366 -22.53 -17.62 4.38
C GLN A 366 -23.45 -17.08 3.30
N VAL A 367 -24.07 -15.93 3.57
CA VAL A 367 -24.43 -15.00 2.53
C VAL A 367 -23.12 -14.82 1.80
N LYS A 368 -22.96 -15.47 0.65
CA LYS A 368 -21.89 -15.14 -0.29
C LYS A 368 -22.05 -13.64 -0.47
N GLN A 369 -21.21 -12.86 0.21
CA GLN A 369 -21.18 -11.43 -0.01
C GLN A 369 -20.69 -11.28 -1.43
N GLN A 370 -21.63 -11.16 -2.37
CA GLN A 370 -21.29 -10.73 -3.71
C GLN A 370 -20.64 -9.38 -3.57
N TRP A 371 -19.46 -9.26 -4.15
CA TRP A 371 -18.73 -8.01 -4.23
C TRP A 371 -19.68 -6.93 -4.77
N ARG A 372 -19.74 -5.78 -4.08
CA ARG A 372 -20.58 -4.65 -4.48
C ARG A 372 -19.70 -3.49 -4.93
N PRO A 373 -20.08 -2.80 -6.01
CA PRO A 373 -19.40 -1.57 -6.41
C PRO A 373 -19.44 -0.52 -5.30
N PRO A 374 -18.41 0.34 -5.21
CA PRO A 374 -18.38 1.44 -4.26
C PRO A 374 -19.46 2.50 -4.54
N GLU A 375 -19.77 3.31 -3.53
CA GLU A 375 -20.66 4.48 -3.66
C GLU A 375 -20.11 5.50 -4.68
N GLN A 376 -21.00 6.29 -5.28
CA GLN A 376 -20.63 7.28 -6.30
C GLN A 376 -19.56 8.26 -5.78
N GLY A 377 -18.50 8.50 -6.56
CA GLY A 377 -17.35 9.32 -6.16
C GLY A 377 -16.31 8.61 -5.28
N LYS A 378 -16.43 7.28 -5.10
CA LYS A 378 -15.43 6.45 -4.43
C LYS A 378 -14.96 5.32 -5.32
N ASN A 379 -13.68 5.00 -5.24
CA ASN A 379 -13.10 3.75 -5.74
C ASN A 379 -13.08 2.69 -4.63
N LYS A 380 -12.86 1.43 -4.99
CA LYS A 380 -12.70 0.34 -4.01
C LYS A 380 -11.39 -0.37 -4.25
N LEU A 381 -10.53 -0.36 -3.24
CA LEU A 381 -9.23 -1.02 -3.23
C LEU A 381 -9.35 -2.33 -2.44
N ASN A 382 -9.34 -3.45 -3.17
CA ASN A 382 -9.25 -4.78 -2.59
C ASN A 382 -7.78 -5.20 -2.50
N VAL A 383 -7.33 -5.67 -1.34
CA VAL A 383 -5.95 -6.17 -1.12
C VAL A 383 -5.95 -7.55 -0.47
N ASP A 384 -4.95 -8.36 -0.81
CA ASP A 384 -4.76 -9.71 -0.29
C ASP A 384 -3.26 -10.05 -0.20
N GLY A 385 -2.86 -10.73 0.88
CA GLY A 385 -1.48 -11.11 1.18
C GLY A 385 -1.31 -12.62 1.32
N ALA A 386 -0.67 -13.27 0.34
CA ALA A 386 -0.34 -14.69 0.40
C ALA A 386 1.04 -14.91 1.04
N TYR A 387 1.15 -15.82 2.00
CA TYR A 387 2.42 -16.13 2.67
C TYR A 387 2.80 -17.60 2.57
N SER A 388 4.08 -17.86 2.32
CA SER A 388 4.69 -19.19 2.34
C SER A 388 5.55 -19.36 3.59
N PRO A 389 5.52 -20.53 4.27
CA PRO A 389 6.36 -20.82 5.43
C PRO A 389 7.88 -20.66 5.21
N TYR A 390 8.33 -20.62 3.95
CA TYR A 390 9.72 -20.38 3.56
C TYR A 390 10.12 -18.89 3.59
N GLY A 391 9.23 -17.99 4.01
CA GLY A 391 9.50 -16.55 4.15
C GLY A 391 9.20 -15.72 2.90
N THR A 392 8.87 -16.38 1.78
CA THR A 392 8.35 -15.74 0.57
C THR A 392 6.86 -15.44 0.71
N ALA A 393 6.41 -14.37 0.07
CA ALA A 393 5.02 -13.96 0.07
C ALA A 393 4.66 -13.27 -1.26
N GLY A 394 3.36 -13.17 -1.52
CA GLY A 394 2.79 -12.40 -2.62
C GLY A 394 1.82 -11.37 -2.07
N ALA A 395 1.72 -10.22 -2.72
CA ALA A 395 0.65 -9.25 -2.48
C ALA A 395 -0.14 -9.05 -3.77
N GLY A 396 -1.47 -9.07 -3.66
CA GLY A 396 -2.41 -8.76 -4.73
C GLY A 396 -3.22 -7.52 -4.36
N MET A 397 -3.44 -6.63 -5.33
CA MET A 397 -4.25 -5.44 -5.13
C MET A 397 -5.02 -5.09 -6.40
N VAL A 398 -6.30 -4.74 -6.24
CA VAL A 398 -7.20 -4.38 -7.33
C VAL A 398 -7.99 -3.14 -6.94
N LEU A 399 -7.88 -2.06 -7.73
CA LEU A 399 -8.71 -0.88 -7.60
C LEU A 399 -9.83 -0.91 -8.63
N ARG A 400 -11.08 -0.76 -8.18
CA ARG A 400 -12.27 -0.72 -9.04
C ARG A 400 -13.02 0.59 -8.88
N ASN A 401 -13.61 1.07 -9.98
CA ASN A 401 -14.46 2.25 -9.99
C ASN A 401 -15.91 1.93 -9.60
N THR A 402 -16.76 2.96 -9.61
CA THR A 402 -18.21 2.88 -9.29
C THR A 402 -18.98 1.95 -10.23
N ASP A 403 -18.51 1.76 -11.46
CA ASP A 403 -19.12 0.84 -12.44
C ASP A 403 -18.65 -0.61 -12.26
N GLY A 404 -17.74 -0.85 -11.32
CA GLY A 404 -17.11 -2.16 -11.09
C GLY A 404 -15.97 -2.50 -12.06
N ALA A 405 -15.63 -1.58 -12.97
CA ALA A 405 -14.49 -1.72 -13.87
C ALA A 405 -13.18 -1.61 -13.08
N VAL A 406 -12.18 -2.38 -13.51
CA VAL A 406 -10.86 -2.39 -12.89
C VAL A 406 -10.06 -1.18 -13.37
N SER A 407 -9.80 -0.23 -12.48
CA SER A 407 -8.92 0.91 -12.73
C SER A 407 -7.46 0.47 -12.78
N PHE A 408 -7.05 -0.41 -11.86
CA PHE A 408 -5.79 -1.16 -11.96
C PHE A 408 -5.86 -2.49 -11.19
N ALA A 409 -5.01 -3.43 -11.61
CA ALA A 409 -4.69 -4.63 -10.85
C ALA A 409 -3.16 -4.80 -10.83
N ALA A 410 -2.62 -5.15 -9.67
CA ALA A 410 -1.18 -5.38 -9.51
C ALA A 410 -0.91 -6.56 -8.58
N CYS A 411 0.21 -7.23 -8.85
CA CYS A 411 0.79 -8.23 -7.96
C CYS A 411 2.25 -7.89 -7.65
N ARG A 412 2.71 -8.26 -6.45
CA ARG A 412 4.09 -8.07 -5.99
C ARG A 412 4.62 -9.34 -5.34
N CYS A 413 5.87 -9.67 -5.65
CA CYS A 413 6.61 -10.70 -4.93
C CYS A 413 7.30 -10.05 -3.72
N LEU A 414 7.08 -10.62 -2.53
CA LEU A 414 7.64 -10.18 -1.27
C LEU A 414 8.65 -11.24 -0.81
N HIS A 415 9.92 -10.86 -0.74
CA HIS A 415 11.02 -11.81 -0.55
C HIS A 415 11.33 -12.13 0.93
N SER A 416 10.83 -11.32 1.86
CA SER A 416 11.14 -11.43 3.30
C SER A 416 9.94 -11.01 4.14
N CYS A 417 8.96 -11.89 4.30
CA CYS A 417 7.82 -11.69 5.20
C CYS A 417 7.98 -12.50 6.49
N ALA A 418 7.55 -11.91 7.61
CA ALA A 418 7.61 -12.59 8.89
C ALA A 418 6.55 -13.70 9.04
N ASP A 419 5.34 -13.44 8.55
CA ASP A 419 4.16 -14.29 8.65
C ASP A 419 3.06 -13.79 7.70
N ALA A 420 1.92 -14.47 7.68
CA ALA A 420 0.76 -14.09 6.86
C ALA A 420 0.27 -12.66 7.15
N LEU A 421 0.23 -12.25 8.43
CA LEU A 421 -0.20 -10.90 8.79
C LEU A 421 0.77 -9.82 8.26
N ASP A 422 2.08 -10.11 8.21
CA ASP A 422 3.06 -9.23 7.56
C ASP A 422 2.78 -9.08 6.06
N ALA A 423 2.40 -10.17 5.38
CA ALA A 423 2.06 -10.14 3.95
C ALA A 423 0.82 -9.29 3.69
N GLU A 424 -0.23 -9.43 4.52
CA GLU A 424 -1.46 -8.62 4.45
C GLU A 424 -1.18 -7.13 4.63
N LEU A 425 -0.41 -6.77 5.66
CA LEU A 425 -0.07 -5.37 5.91
C LEU A 425 0.79 -4.77 4.80
N ARG A 426 1.65 -5.56 4.16
CA ARG A 426 2.41 -5.11 2.97
C ARG A 426 1.53 -4.96 1.75
N ALA A 427 0.56 -5.86 1.54
CA ALA A 427 -0.43 -5.72 0.48
C ALA A 427 -1.27 -4.44 0.67
N MET A 428 -1.65 -4.11 1.91
CA MET A 428 -2.28 -2.83 2.24
C MET A 428 -1.37 -1.64 1.93
N GLU A 429 -0.11 -1.65 2.38
CA GLU A 429 0.83 -0.54 2.17
C GLU A 429 1.07 -0.28 0.67
N GLU A 430 1.39 -1.32 -0.11
CA GLU A 430 1.62 -1.24 -1.55
C GLU A 430 0.34 -0.88 -2.32
N GLY A 431 -0.80 -1.48 -1.93
CA GLY A 431 -2.10 -1.18 -2.53
C GLY A 431 -2.50 0.28 -2.34
N LEU A 432 -2.25 0.83 -1.14
CA LEU A 432 -2.47 2.24 -0.83
C LEU A 432 -1.52 3.14 -1.62
N ASP A 433 -0.24 2.81 -1.71
CA ASP A 433 0.74 3.59 -2.49
C ASP A 433 0.35 3.64 -3.97
N LEU A 434 -0.09 2.52 -4.54
CA LEU A 434 -0.59 2.46 -5.91
C LEU A 434 -1.91 3.22 -6.06
N ALA A 435 -2.88 3.04 -5.17
CA ALA A 435 -4.15 3.76 -5.23
C ALA A 435 -3.97 5.27 -5.14
N LEU A 436 -3.13 5.76 -4.23
CA LEU A 436 -2.76 7.18 -4.08
C LEU A 436 -1.94 7.72 -5.26
N SER A 437 -1.38 6.85 -6.10
CA SER A 437 -0.72 7.22 -7.35
C SER A 437 -1.68 7.24 -8.55
N TRP A 438 -2.74 6.42 -8.51
CA TRP A 438 -3.62 6.17 -9.65
C TRP A 438 -4.91 6.99 -9.63
N SER A 439 -5.41 7.37 -8.45
CA SER A 439 -6.68 8.09 -8.31
C SER A 439 -6.61 9.16 -7.23
N SER A 440 -7.24 10.30 -7.53
CA SER A 440 -7.50 11.40 -6.62
C SER A 440 -8.90 11.33 -5.99
N GLU A 441 -9.69 10.28 -6.25
CA GLU A 441 -11.00 10.07 -5.63
C GLU A 441 -10.86 9.32 -4.30
N ALA A 442 -11.87 9.44 -3.43
CA ALA A 442 -11.87 8.70 -2.18
C ALA A 442 -11.91 7.19 -2.50
N PHE A 443 -11.36 6.34 -1.64
CA PHE A 443 -11.46 4.90 -1.86
C PHE A 443 -11.75 4.14 -0.58
N VAL A 444 -12.47 3.03 -0.73
CA VAL A 444 -12.75 2.07 0.34
C VAL A 444 -11.66 1.00 0.30
N LEU A 445 -10.87 0.91 1.37
CA LEU A 445 -9.91 -0.19 1.56
C LEU A 445 -10.65 -1.43 2.09
N GLU A 446 -10.57 -2.53 1.37
CA GLU A 446 -11.21 -3.80 1.70
C GLU A 446 -10.14 -4.90 1.78
N SER A 447 -10.11 -5.61 2.90
CA SER A 447 -9.24 -6.76 3.17
C SER A 447 -10.04 -7.78 3.97
N ASP A 448 -9.76 -9.06 3.77
CA ASP A 448 -10.35 -10.16 4.51
C ASP A 448 -9.63 -10.44 5.85
N CYS A 449 -8.48 -9.81 6.08
CA CYS A 449 -7.71 -9.93 7.31
C CYS A 449 -8.23 -8.97 8.39
N ALA A 450 -9.17 -9.47 9.21
CA ALA A 450 -9.72 -8.74 10.35
C ALA A 450 -8.65 -8.27 11.36
N GLU A 451 -7.56 -9.04 11.55
CA GLU A 451 -6.45 -8.65 12.44
C GLU A 451 -5.69 -7.43 11.87
N ALA A 452 -5.45 -7.37 10.55
CA ALA A 452 -4.80 -6.23 9.91
C ALA A 452 -5.67 -4.97 9.97
N ILE A 453 -6.97 -5.08 9.70
CA ILE A 453 -7.92 -3.97 9.80
C ILE A 453 -7.98 -3.44 11.24
N SER A 454 -8.13 -4.33 12.23
CA SER A 454 -8.12 -3.96 13.65
C SER A 454 -6.83 -3.22 14.03
N LEU A 455 -5.66 -3.71 13.61
CA LEU A 455 -4.38 -3.04 13.87
C LEU A 455 -4.30 -1.64 13.24
N VAL A 456 -4.82 -1.45 12.04
CA VAL A 456 -4.76 -0.16 11.34
C VAL A 456 -5.78 0.83 11.91
N PHE A 457 -7.01 0.42 12.21
CA PHE A 457 -8.11 1.34 12.50
C PHE A 457 -8.48 1.46 13.99
N GLU A 458 -8.10 0.54 14.88
CA GLU A 458 -8.36 0.70 16.31
C GLU A 458 -7.48 1.81 16.91
N GLY A 459 -8.12 2.84 17.48
CA GLY A 459 -7.47 4.01 18.07
C GLY A 459 -6.66 3.67 19.32
N GLY A 460 -5.37 3.38 19.14
CA GLY A 460 -4.44 3.14 20.24
C GLY A 460 -2.98 3.04 19.77
N PRO A 461 -2.00 3.18 20.70
CA PRO A 461 -0.59 3.00 20.40
C PRO A 461 -0.30 1.54 20.02
N ASN A 462 0.23 1.31 18.83
CA ASN A 462 0.63 0.00 18.36
C ASN A 462 2.12 -0.23 18.67
N MET A 463 2.40 -1.16 19.59
CA MET A 463 3.78 -1.52 19.99
C MET A 463 4.20 -2.88 19.41
N SER A 464 3.40 -3.45 18.50
CA SER A 464 3.64 -4.75 17.87
C SER A 464 4.91 -4.73 17.02
N ARG A 465 5.29 -5.91 16.50
CA ARG A 465 6.37 -6.00 15.53
C ARG A 465 6.11 -5.26 14.21
N TYR A 466 4.84 -4.89 13.95
CA TYR A 466 4.42 -4.18 12.74
C TYR A 466 4.16 -2.68 12.97
N ALA A 467 4.52 -2.15 14.14
CA ALA A 467 4.21 -0.79 14.55
C ALA A 467 4.62 0.28 13.53
N SER A 468 5.86 0.19 13.01
CA SER A 468 6.37 1.10 11.97
C SER A 468 5.52 1.04 10.71
N ARG A 469 5.16 -0.16 10.25
CA ARG A 469 4.30 -0.37 9.08
C ARG A 469 2.88 0.12 9.28
N VAL A 470 2.30 -0.14 10.46
CA VAL A 470 0.95 0.36 10.79
C VAL A 470 0.95 1.88 10.91
N SER A 471 2.01 2.49 11.45
CA SER A 471 2.21 3.95 11.44
C SER A 471 2.25 4.48 10.01
N SER A 472 3.04 3.84 9.15
CA SER A 472 3.16 4.12 7.71
C SER A 472 1.80 4.09 7.00
N ILE A 473 0.98 3.06 7.26
CA ILE A 473 -0.37 2.90 6.68
C ILE A 473 -1.34 3.96 7.23
N ARG A 474 -1.40 4.15 8.55
CA ARG A 474 -2.27 5.16 9.19
C ARG A 474 -1.98 6.56 8.68
N GLU A 475 -0.72 6.90 8.49
CA GLU A 475 -0.34 8.22 8.01
C GLU A 475 -0.73 8.42 6.55
N ARG A 476 -0.66 7.40 5.68
CA ARG A 476 -1.21 7.48 4.31
C ARG A 476 -2.70 7.72 4.29
N ILE A 477 -3.43 7.06 5.19
CA ILE A 477 -4.88 7.27 5.35
C ILE A 477 -5.14 8.71 5.80
N ARG A 478 -4.42 9.22 6.82
CA ARG A 478 -4.56 10.61 7.30
C ARG A 478 -4.13 11.68 6.30
N GLU A 479 -3.06 11.42 5.56
CA GLU A 479 -2.61 12.28 4.46
C GLU A 479 -3.70 12.42 3.40
N ARG A 480 -4.50 11.37 3.19
CA ARG A 480 -5.66 11.44 2.30
C ARG A 480 -6.81 12.24 2.90
N ASP A 481 -7.16 12.00 4.16
CA ASP A 481 -8.26 12.70 4.84
C ASP A 481 -7.99 14.22 4.91
N ARG A 482 -6.73 14.63 5.16
CA ARG A 482 -6.33 16.05 5.11
C ARG A 482 -6.45 16.65 3.71
N ASN A 483 -6.13 15.88 2.67
CA ASN A 483 -6.27 16.32 1.28
C ASN A 483 -7.74 16.38 0.80
N SER A 484 -8.70 15.81 1.53
CA SER A 484 -10.14 15.99 1.25
C SER A 484 -10.76 17.19 1.95
N GLU A 485 -10.11 17.74 2.98
CA GLU A 485 -10.60 18.90 3.76
C GLU A 485 -9.85 20.21 3.44
N SER A 486 -8.67 20.17 2.82
CA SER A 486 -7.95 21.38 2.39
C SER A 486 -8.40 21.85 1.01
N GLU A 487 -8.90 23.09 0.91
CA GLU A 487 -8.95 23.84 -0.35
C GLU A 487 -7.57 23.78 -1.06
N PRO A 488 -7.53 23.71 -2.40
CA PRO A 488 -6.29 23.65 -3.13
C PRO A 488 -5.50 24.94 -2.85
N SER A 489 -4.40 24.82 -2.12
CA SER A 489 -3.45 25.92 -1.98
C SER A 489 -2.83 26.13 -3.37
N ASP A 490 -3.24 27.22 -3.99
CA ASP A 490 -2.90 27.62 -5.34
C ASP A 490 -1.39 27.52 -5.62
N LEU A 491 -1.06 27.04 -6.82
CA LEU A 491 0.28 27.24 -7.42
C LEU A 491 0.66 28.74 -7.46
N ALA A 492 -0.33 29.64 -7.38
CA ALA A 492 -0.18 31.09 -7.30
C ALA A 492 0.50 31.59 -6.00
N ALA A 493 0.63 30.74 -4.96
CA ALA A 493 1.31 31.10 -3.71
C ALA A 493 2.83 30.80 -3.73
N LEU A 494 3.34 30.10 -4.75
CA LEU A 494 4.78 29.85 -4.92
C LEU A 494 5.45 31.05 -5.57
N PRO A 495 6.64 31.49 -5.09
CA PRO A 495 7.43 32.52 -5.76
C PRO A 495 7.70 32.16 -7.22
N SER A 496 7.56 33.13 -8.14
CA SER A 496 7.70 32.91 -9.59
C SER A 496 9.04 32.30 -9.98
N GLU A 497 10.11 32.67 -9.28
CA GLU A 497 11.47 32.14 -9.46
C GLU A 497 11.58 30.64 -9.18
N LEU A 498 10.85 30.15 -8.16
CA LEU A 498 10.80 28.72 -7.82
C LEU A 498 10.01 27.92 -8.86
N VAL A 499 8.94 28.50 -9.40
CA VAL A 499 8.17 27.89 -10.48
C VAL A 499 8.99 27.84 -11.77
N GLU A 500 9.80 28.87 -12.04
CA GLU A 500 10.73 28.90 -13.18
C GLU A 500 11.85 27.87 -13.05
N GLU A 501 12.48 27.74 -11.87
CA GLU A 501 13.52 26.73 -11.66
C GLU A 501 12.97 25.31 -11.74
N VAL A 502 11.75 25.06 -11.23
CA VAL A 502 11.07 23.77 -11.36
C VAL A 502 10.74 23.46 -12.81
N ALA A 503 10.17 24.42 -13.55
CA ALA A 503 9.84 24.27 -14.97
C ALA A 503 11.10 24.03 -15.81
N LYS A 504 12.16 24.78 -15.54
CA LYS A 504 13.46 24.63 -16.21
C LYS A 504 14.05 23.25 -15.97
N ARG A 505 14.08 22.75 -14.73
CA ARG A 505 14.56 21.39 -14.43
C ARG A 505 13.67 20.29 -15.01
N LEU A 506 12.36 20.52 -15.06
CA LEU A 506 11.39 19.63 -15.71
C LEU A 506 11.70 19.42 -17.21
N LEU A 507 12.20 20.47 -17.87
CA LEU A 507 12.45 20.50 -19.31
C LEU A 507 13.91 20.20 -19.68
N ASP A 508 14.88 20.49 -18.81
CA ASP A 508 16.31 20.46 -19.15
C ASP A 508 17.03 19.12 -18.94
N ASN A 509 16.67 18.23 -17.99
CA ASN A 509 17.35 16.92 -17.89
C ASN A 509 16.77 15.92 -16.87
N ASP A 510 16.37 14.75 -17.39
CA ASP A 510 16.09 13.49 -16.68
C ASP A 510 14.65 13.29 -16.16
N VAL A 511 13.91 12.42 -16.86
CA VAL A 511 12.62 11.91 -16.39
C VAL A 511 12.78 11.14 -15.06
N ALA A 512 13.98 10.64 -14.75
CA ALA A 512 14.27 10.09 -13.42
C ALA A 512 14.16 11.15 -12.32
N ASP A 513 14.62 12.38 -12.56
CA ASP A 513 14.45 13.49 -11.63
C ASP A 513 12.99 13.92 -11.56
N LEU A 514 12.22 13.90 -12.66
CA LEU A 514 10.77 14.12 -12.63
C LEU A 514 10.03 13.08 -11.76
N VAL A 515 10.39 11.80 -11.89
CA VAL A 515 9.81 10.71 -11.07
C VAL A 515 10.24 10.89 -9.62
N CYS A 516 11.52 11.20 -9.36
CA CYS A 516 12.03 11.51 -8.02
C CYS A 516 11.39 12.78 -7.42
N PHE A 517 11.16 13.85 -8.20
CA PHE A 517 10.49 15.09 -7.79
C PHE A 517 9.00 14.86 -7.51
N ARG A 518 8.34 14.02 -8.31
CA ARG A 518 6.96 13.56 -8.10
C ARG A 518 6.81 12.73 -6.82
N ILE A 519 7.84 11.99 -6.44
CA ILE A 519 7.90 11.21 -5.20
C ILE A 519 8.16 12.11 -3.99
N THR A 520 8.95 13.19 -4.15
CA THR A 520 9.42 14.01 -3.03
C THR A 520 8.60 15.28 -2.75
N CYS A 521 7.96 15.91 -3.74
CA CYS A 521 7.24 17.18 -3.55
C CYS A 521 5.72 17.06 -3.82
N LYS A 522 4.94 16.85 -2.75
CA LYS A 522 3.47 16.69 -2.79
C LYS A 522 2.69 17.91 -3.31
N LEU A 523 3.19 19.13 -3.07
CA LEU A 523 2.52 20.37 -3.50
C LEU A 523 2.45 20.48 -5.04
N LEU A 524 3.53 20.08 -5.73
CA LEU A 524 3.58 20.05 -7.19
C LEU A 524 2.80 18.86 -7.76
N LYS A 525 2.77 17.71 -7.06
CA LYS A 525 1.98 16.53 -7.47
C LYS A 525 0.48 16.88 -7.62
N ASN A 526 -0.08 17.65 -6.69
CA ASN A 526 -1.47 18.07 -6.75
C ASN A 526 -1.70 19.13 -7.84
N ALA A 527 -0.77 20.06 -8.03
CA ALA A 527 -0.87 21.09 -9.06
C ALA A 527 -0.90 20.55 -10.51
N PHE A 528 -0.21 19.45 -10.81
CA PHE A 528 -0.19 18.87 -12.17
C PHE A 528 -1.25 17.81 -12.44
N MET A 529 -1.94 17.31 -11.41
CA MET A 529 -2.92 16.21 -11.48
C MET A 529 -4.35 16.63 -11.11
N LEU A 530 -4.57 17.92 -10.82
CA LEU A 530 -5.90 18.46 -10.57
C LEU A 530 -6.80 18.21 -11.79
N GLU A 531 -8.03 17.80 -11.52
CA GLU A 531 -9.06 17.66 -12.54
C GLU A 531 -9.16 18.91 -13.42
N PRO A 532 -9.58 18.77 -14.70
CA PRO A 532 -9.80 19.86 -15.65
C PRO A 532 -10.70 21.00 -15.15
N SER A 533 -11.38 20.80 -14.02
CA SER A 533 -12.36 21.69 -13.40
C SER A 533 -11.77 22.64 -12.34
N ALA A 534 -10.62 22.35 -11.73
CA ALA A 534 -10.14 23.06 -10.53
C ALA A 534 -8.97 24.04 -10.78
N LEU A 535 -8.09 23.79 -11.76
CA LEU A 535 -7.24 24.83 -12.35
C LEU A 535 -7.98 25.33 -13.58
N GLY A 536 -8.73 26.42 -13.47
CA GLY A 536 -9.59 26.91 -14.55
C GLY A 536 -8.88 26.92 -15.91
N ALA A 537 -9.14 25.90 -16.74
CA ALA A 537 -8.87 25.79 -18.17
C ALA A 537 -7.60 26.51 -18.72
N CYS A 538 -6.50 26.55 -17.98
CA CYS A 538 -5.32 27.38 -18.28
C CYS A 538 -4.18 26.55 -18.87
N ILE A 539 -3.62 27.04 -19.98
CA ILE A 539 -2.50 26.43 -20.70
C ILE A 539 -1.23 27.13 -20.22
N HIS A 540 -0.49 26.52 -19.28
CA HIS A 540 0.74 27.10 -18.77
C HIS A 540 1.94 26.79 -19.69
N HIS A 541 2.30 27.72 -20.57
CA HIS A 541 3.41 27.62 -21.54
C HIS A 541 4.77 27.21 -20.94
N ARG A 542 4.99 27.49 -19.65
CA ARG A 542 6.21 27.13 -18.91
C ARG A 542 6.41 25.62 -18.76
N PHE A 543 5.36 24.81 -18.90
CA PHE A 543 5.42 23.35 -18.79
C PHE A 543 5.23 22.63 -20.12
N HIS A 544 5.28 23.36 -21.23
CA HIS A 544 5.21 22.77 -22.55
C HIS A 544 6.52 22.04 -22.86
N PRO A 545 6.46 20.84 -23.44
CA PRO A 545 7.65 20.03 -23.68
C PRO A 545 8.36 20.46 -24.98
N HIS A 546 8.75 21.74 -25.09
CA HIS A 546 9.27 22.38 -26.32
C HIS A 546 10.44 21.65 -26.99
N GLN A 547 11.25 20.93 -26.21
CA GLN A 547 12.42 20.18 -26.69
C GLN A 547 12.12 18.71 -27.01
N TRP A 548 10.90 18.24 -26.76
CA TRP A 548 10.50 16.86 -26.98
C TRP A 548 9.60 16.74 -28.21
N ILE A 549 10.01 15.89 -29.13
CA ILE A 549 9.25 15.57 -30.34
C ILE A 549 8.78 14.13 -30.30
N MET A 550 7.56 13.87 -30.77
CA MET A 550 7.01 12.53 -30.88
C MET A 550 7.55 11.85 -32.13
N LEU A 551 8.24 10.72 -31.98
CA LEU A 551 8.75 9.96 -33.11
C LEU A 551 7.66 9.07 -33.74
N PRO A 552 7.63 8.94 -35.08
CA PRO A 552 6.72 8.03 -35.76
C PRO A 552 7.14 6.56 -35.53
N GLU A 553 6.31 5.75 -34.87
CA GLU A 553 6.59 4.32 -34.64
C GLU A 553 6.08 3.43 -35.80
N GLN A 554 6.84 2.37 -36.12
CA GLN A 554 6.38 1.25 -36.95
C GLN A 554 5.60 0.25 -36.08
N ASN A 555 4.27 0.24 -36.22
CA ASN A 555 3.38 -0.89 -35.87
C ASN A 555 3.56 -1.59 -34.50
N ASP A 556 3.60 -0.85 -33.39
CA ASP A 556 3.32 -1.40 -32.06
C ASP A 556 2.03 -0.78 -31.49
N GLY A 557 1.15 -1.61 -30.92
CA GLY A 557 -0.24 -1.30 -30.55
C GLY A 557 -0.51 0.12 -30.00
N TYR A 558 -1.42 0.80 -30.72
CA TYR A 558 -2.12 2.09 -30.59
C TYR A 558 -1.81 3.14 -29.50
N ALA A 559 -1.24 2.83 -28.32
CA ALA A 559 -1.12 3.80 -27.21
C ALA A 559 0.31 4.15 -26.77
N ARG A 560 1.31 3.30 -26.99
CA ARG A 560 2.70 3.68 -26.66
C ARG A 560 3.28 4.55 -27.77
N ARG A 561 4.00 5.61 -27.37
CA ARG A 561 4.70 6.51 -28.28
C ARG A 561 6.10 6.79 -27.76
N MET A 562 7.05 6.84 -28.68
CA MET A 562 8.43 7.24 -28.39
C MET A 562 8.56 8.75 -28.56
N PHE A 563 9.20 9.40 -27.60
CA PHE A 563 9.56 10.82 -27.66
C PHE A 563 11.08 10.95 -27.62
N LEU A 564 11.60 11.91 -28.38
CA LEU A 564 13.01 12.23 -28.49
C LEU A 564 13.23 13.67 -28.03
N ASN A 565 14.21 13.87 -27.16
CA ASN A 565 14.67 15.20 -26.79
C ASN A 565 15.74 15.68 -27.80
N THR A 566 15.50 16.82 -28.46
CA THR A 566 16.35 17.34 -29.54
C THR A 566 17.70 17.89 -29.06
N VAL A 567 17.81 18.25 -27.78
CA VAL A 567 19.04 18.79 -27.17
C VAL A 567 19.97 17.68 -26.69
N THR A 568 19.42 16.69 -26.00
CA THR A 568 20.17 15.63 -25.29
C THR A 568 20.24 14.31 -26.05
N ALA A 569 19.49 14.17 -27.14
CA ALA A 569 19.31 12.92 -27.89
C ALA A 569 18.73 11.74 -27.06
N LYS A 570 18.21 11.99 -25.86
CA LYS A 570 17.56 10.96 -25.03
C LYS A 570 16.18 10.61 -25.58
N THR A 571 15.83 9.33 -25.52
CA THR A 571 14.49 8.83 -25.90
C THR A 571 13.73 8.29 -24.69
N ILE A 572 12.41 8.48 -24.70
CA ILE A 572 11.49 7.94 -23.70
C ILE A 572 10.29 7.29 -24.38
N LYS A 573 9.78 6.18 -23.83
CA LYS A 573 8.52 5.57 -24.28
C LYS A 573 7.42 5.87 -23.26
N ILE A 574 6.38 6.56 -23.70
CA ILE A 574 5.24 6.93 -22.87
C ILE A 574 4.01 6.17 -23.35
N ASN A 575 3.25 5.61 -22.41
CA ASN A 575 1.93 5.05 -22.70
C ASN A 575 0.89 6.17 -22.63
N LEU A 576 0.23 6.46 -23.75
CA LEU A 576 -0.80 7.49 -23.90
C LEU A 576 -2.14 6.83 -24.26
N PRO A 577 -2.92 6.37 -23.26
CA PRO A 577 -4.19 5.67 -23.51
C PRO A 577 -5.21 6.50 -24.29
N VAL A 578 -5.10 7.83 -24.26
CA VAL A 578 -5.97 8.75 -25.00
C VAL A 578 -5.89 8.48 -26.52
N LEU A 579 -4.77 7.98 -27.02
CA LEU A 579 -4.56 7.75 -28.46
C LEU A 579 -5.32 6.56 -29.05
N HIS A 580 -5.95 5.69 -28.25
CA HIS A 580 -6.70 4.54 -28.78
C HIS A 580 -7.85 4.96 -29.73
N ASN A 581 -8.47 6.11 -29.46
CA ASN A 581 -9.65 6.60 -30.19
C ASN A 581 -9.41 7.96 -30.89
N HIS A 582 -8.18 8.48 -30.86
CA HIS A 582 -7.87 9.81 -31.39
C HIS A 582 -6.76 9.75 -32.43
N ALA A 583 -6.95 10.44 -33.54
CA ALA A 583 -5.88 10.70 -34.49
C ALA A 583 -4.99 11.83 -33.96
N VAL A 584 -3.68 11.62 -33.96
CA VAL A 584 -2.71 12.70 -33.74
C VAL A 584 -2.56 13.46 -35.04
N VAL A 585 -2.63 14.78 -34.99
CA VAL A 585 -2.36 15.60 -36.18
C VAL A 585 -0.86 15.52 -36.49
N ALA A 586 -0.50 15.08 -37.70
CA ALA A 586 0.88 14.75 -38.07
C ALA A 586 1.72 16.01 -38.38
N GLY A 587 3.04 15.89 -38.17
CA GLY A 587 4.04 16.90 -38.52
C GLY A 587 4.40 17.90 -37.39
N SER A 588 5.55 18.56 -37.54
CA SER A 588 6.02 19.55 -36.56
C SER A 588 5.15 20.80 -36.52
N ALA A 589 4.51 21.15 -37.64
CA ALA A 589 3.54 22.24 -37.72
C ALA A 589 2.26 21.98 -36.90
N ALA A 590 2.02 20.74 -36.47
CA ALA A 590 0.84 20.32 -35.72
C ALA A 590 1.12 19.96 -34.25
N SER A 591 2.37 20.07 -33.80
CA SER A 591 2.79 19.80 -32.43
C SER A 591 3.36 21.06 -31.77
N PRO A 592 2.52 22.08 -31.50
CA PRO A 592 3.03 23.37 -31.05
C PRO A 592 3.69 23.25 -29.69
N GLU A 593 4.93 23.73 -29.60
CA GLU A 593 5.67 23.73 -28.32
C GLU A 593 5.79 22.31 -27.72
N GLY A 594 5.77 21.26 -28.55
CA GLY A 594 5.82 19.85 -28.14
C GLY A 594 4.49 19.27 -27.64
N MET A 595 3.42 20.06 -27.61
CA MET A 595 2.07 19.62 -27.25
C MET A 595 1.45 18.83 -28.42
N LEU A 596 0.66 17.80 -28.12
CA LEU A 596 -0.03 17.01 -29.13
C LEU A 596 -1.45 17.52 -29.37
N VAL A 597 -1.77 17.87 -30.61
CA VAL A 597 -3.15 18.15 -31.01
C VAL A 597 -3.81 16.84 -31.46
N LEU A 598 -4.88 16.49 -30.77
CA LEU A 598 -5.64 15.26 -30.97
C LEU A 598 -7.01 15.61 -31.56
N ARG A 599 -7.45 14.79 -32.51
CA ARG A 599 -8.80 14.83 -33.06
C ARG A 599 -9.52 13.53 -32.74
N ASP A 600 -10.65 13.64 -32.04
CA ASP A 600 -11.57 12.52 -31.87
C ASP A 600 -12.34 12.31 -33.18
N GLU A 601 -12.15 11.16 -33.83
CA GLU A 601 -12.80 10.87 -35.12
C GLU A 601 -14.32 10.74 -35.01
N ALA A 602 -14.87 10.38 -33.84
CA ALA A 602 -16.31 10.22 -33.66
C ALA A 602 -17.01 11.54 -33.30
N SER A 603 -16.46 12.28 -32.34
CA SER A 603 -17.07 13.53 -31.84
C SER A 603 -16.59 14.80 -32.55
N LEU A 604 -15.51 14.71 -33.32
CA LEU A 604 -14.79 15.83 -33.93
C LEU A 604 -14.34 16.89 -32.92
N VAL A 605 -14.19 16.50 -31.65
CA VAL A 605 -13.61 17.34 -30.61
C VAL A 605 -12.11 17.41 -30.79
N ILE A 606 -11.57 18.63 -30.76
CA ILE A 606 -10.12 18.85 -30.71
C ILE A 606 -9.68 18.85 -29.25
N ARG A 607 -8.58 18.17 -28.96
CA ARG A 607 -7.95 18.17 -27.65
C ARG A 607 -6.49 18.53 -27.77
N VAL A 608 -5.95 19.24 -26.79
CA VAL A 608 -4.51 19.50 -26.67
C VAL A 608 -3.99 18.70 -25.49
N LEU A 609 -3.06 17.79 -25.76
CA LEU A 609 -2.46 16.87 -24.78
C LEU A 609 -1.02 17.27 -24.51
N ASN A 610 -0.65 17.41 -23.24
CA ASN A 610 0.75 17.42 -22.83
C ASN A 610 1.20 15.96 -22.67
N PRO A 611 2.10 15.44 -23.52
CA PRO A 611 2.51 14.04 -23.49
C PRO A 611 3.31 13.65 -22.25
N LEU A 612 4.03 14.58 -21.61
CA LEU A 612 4.85 14.29 -20.43
C LEU A 612 4.03 14.30 -19.14
N THR A 613 3.04 15.19 -19.04
CA THR A 613 2.20 15.30 -17.84
C THR A 613 0.92 14.48 -17.94
N GLY A 614 0.46 14.16 -19.14
CA GLY A 614 -0.83 13.50 -19.40
C GLY A 614 -2.03 14.46 -19.36
N HIS A 615 -1.80 15.76 -19.16
CA HIS A 615 -2.85 16.76 -19.07
C HIS A 615 -3.55 16.97 -20.42
N VAL A 616 -4.88 16.84 -20.45
CA VAL A 616 -5.71 16.97 -21.66
C VAL A 616 -6.64 18.17 -21.53
N ILE A 617 -6.61 19.03 -22.53
CA ILE A 617 -7.45 20.22 -22.63
C ILE A 617 -8.45 20.02 -23.77
N ASN A 618 -9.74 20.15 -23.48
CA ASN A 618 -10.80 20.03 -24.49
C ASN A 618 -11.10 21.40 -25.11
N LEU A 619 -11.19 21.43 -26.45
CA LEU A 619 -11.63 22.58 -27.24
C LEU A 619 -13.01 22.30 -27.88
N PRO A 620 -13.68 23.32 -28.44
CA PRO A 620 -15.00 23.12 -29.05
C PRO A 620 -14.96 22.09 -30.19
N SER A 621 -16.05 21.36 -30.40
CA SER A 621 -16.16 20.42 -31.54
C SER A 621 -16.12 21.15 -32.88
N LEU A 622 -15.45 20.56 -33.87
CA LEU A 622 -15.43 21.06 -35.25
C LEU A 622 -16.82 21.04 -35.91
N LYS A 623 -17.78 20.27 -35.39
CA LYS A 623 -19.20 20.34 -35.85
C LYS A 623 -19.79 21.74 -35.69
N ILE A 624 -19.34 22.48 -34.68
CA ILE A 624 -19.77 23.85 -34.40
C ILE A 624 -19.11 24.82 -35.40
N LEU A 625 -17.84 24.55 -35.77
CA LEU A 625 -17.12 25.32 -36.80
C LEU A 625 -17.82 25.23 -38.16
N GLN A 626 -18.37 24.06 -38.53
CA GLN A 626 -19.10 23.89 -39.80
C GLN A 626 -20.29 24.86 -39.96
N ARG A 627 -20.93 25.25 -38.85
CA ARG A 627 -22.05 26.21 -38.87
C ARG A 627 -21.58 27.67 -38.93
N ALA A 628 -20.37 27.97 -38.43
CA ALA A 628 -19.83 29.32 -38.33
C ALA A 628 -18.92 29.72 -39.51
N CYS A 629 -18.19 28.75 -40.07
CA CYS A 629 -17.33 28.91 -41.24
C CYS A 629 -18.05 28.33 -42.46
N HIS A 630 -18.51 29.21 -43.37
CA HIS A 630 -18.84 29.01 -44.79
C HIS A 630 -19.09 27.56 -45.30
N ARG A 631 -20.11 27.36 -46.16
CA ARG A 631 -20.60 26.10 -46.80
C ARG A 631 -19.56 25.06 -47.34
N ARG A 632 -18.25 25.34 -47.34
CA ARG A 632 -17.17 24.47 -47.82
C ARG A 632 -16.52 23.57 -46.75
N PHE A 633 -16.72 23.81 -45.45
CA PHE A 633 -16.20 22.90 -44.41
C PHE A 633 -16.99 21.58 -44.38
N ARG A 634 -16.28 20.46 -44.48
CA ARG A 634 -16.80 19.08 -44.34
C ARG A 634 -16.04 18.36 -43.23
N GLU A 635 -16.68 17.38 -42.60
CA GLU A 635 -16.11 16.60 -41.50
C GLU A 635 -14.80 15.89 -41.89
N GLU A 636 -14.57 15.63 -43.18
CA GLU A 636 -13.37 14.95 -43.72
C GLU A 636 -12.09 15.79 -43.69
N HIS A 637 -12.18 17.13 -43.60
CA HIS A 637 -11.00 17.99 -43.68
C HIS A 637 -10.12 17.85 -42.44
N LYS A 638 -8.83 17.62 -42.66
CA LYS A 638 -7.83 17.43 -41.60
C LYS A 638 -7.21 18.76 -41.19
N VAL A 639 -6.89 18.86 -39.91
CA VAL A 639 -6.03 19.95 -39.39
C VAL A 639 -4.64 19.74 -39.98
N THR A 640 -4.07 20.77 -40.60
CA THR A 640 -2.73 20.71 -41.21
C THR A 640 -1.67 21.38 -40.33
N ALA A 641 -2.07 22.35 -39.50
CA ALA A 641 -1.18 22.99 -38.53
C ALA A 641 -1.94 23.47 -37.30
N ALA A 642 -1.25 23.60 -36.18
CA ALA A 642 -1.79 24.12 -34.94
C ALA A 642 -0.75 24.95 -34.17
N GLY A 643 -1.20 25.90 -33.36
CA GLY A 643 -0.32 26.77 -32.58
C GLY A 643 -1.01 27.53 -31.47
N PHE A 644 -0.24 28.27 -30.68
CA PHE A 644 -0.76 29.11 -29.60
C PHE A 644 -0.67 30.60 -29.95
N ALA A 645 -1.68 31.36 -29.53
CA ALA A 645 -1.71 32.81 -29.65
C ALA A 645 -2.08 33.44 -28.30
N GLY A 646 -1.08 33.94 -27.59
CA GLY A 646 -1.19 34.30 -26.17
C GLY A 646 -1.17 33.05 -25.28
N ASP A 647 -1.75 33.16 -24.08
CA ASP A 647 -1.64 32.08 -23.08
C ASP A 647 -2.56 30.90 -23.36
N ASN A 648 -3.82 31.14 -23.71
CA ASN A 648 -4.83 30.08 -23.74
C ASN A 648 -5.47 29.88 -25.12
N ASN A 649 -5.19 30.72 -26.10
CA ASN A 649 -5.83 30.58 -27.40
C ASN A 649 -5.08 29.57 -28.26
N VAL A 650 -5.81 28.58 -28.76
CA VAL A 650 -5.31 27.57 -29.68
C VAL A 650 -5.80 27.90 -31.08
N VAL A 651 -4.85 27.99 -32.00
CA VAL A 651 -5.05 28.24 -33.42
C VAL A 651 -4.97 26.90 -34.15
N ILE A 652 -5.92 26.66 -35.04
CA ILE A 652 -5.90 25.51 -35.97
C ILE A 652 -6.03 26.00 -37.40
N TYR A 653 -5.31 25.36 -38.31
CA TYR A 653 -5.31 25.65 -39.74
C TYR A 653 -5.72 24.41 -40.54
N PHE A 654 -6.53 24.64 -41.57
CA PHE A 654 -6.97 23.64 -42.54
C PHE A 654 -6.46 24.02 -43.93
N GLY A 655 -5.39 23.38 -44.37
CA GLY A 655 -4.73 23.66 -45.66
C GLY A 655 -5.63 23.44 -46.87
N GLU A 656 -6.40 22.36 -46.90
CA GLU A 656 -7.26 21.97 -48.03
C GLU A 656 -8.31 23.04 -48.38
N ILE A 657 -8.80 23.80 -47.39
CA ILE A 657 -9.80 24.86 -47.57
C ILE A 657 -9.23 26.26 -47.35
N ASN A 658 -7.93 26.36 -47.04
CA ASN A 658 -7.24 27.58 -46.65
C ASN A 658 -8.01 28.40 -45.59
N ARG A 659 -8.28 27.79 -44.43
CA ARG A 659 -9.02 28.42 -43.32
C ARG A 659 -8.34 28.20 -41.98
N MET A 660 -8.44 29.21 -41.11
CA MET A 660 -7.87 29.19 -39.77
C MET A 660 -8.94 29.59 -38.75
N ALA A 661 -8.90 28.98 -37.58
CA ALA A 661 -9.82 29.25 -36.49
C ALA A 661 -9.10 29.25 -35.14
N VAL A 662 -9.63 30.02 -34.20
CA VAL A 662 -9.09 30.18 -32.85
C VAL A 662 -10.17 29.86 -31.82
N ALA A 663 -9.80 29.12 -30.78
CA ALA A 663 -10.63 28.89 -29.61
C ALA A 663 -9.76 28.82 -28.36
N LYS A 664 -10.32 29.19 -27.22
CA LYS A 664 -9.72 28.90 -25.90
C LYS A 664 -10.54 27.83 -25.17
N PRO A 665 -9.94 27.17 -24.17
CA PRO A 665 -10.65 26.24 -23.30
C PRO A 665 -11.89 26.91 -22.68
N GLY A 666 -13.03 26.21 -22.70
CA GLY A 666 -14.31 26.72 -22.21
C GLY A 666 -15.12 27.56 -23.22
N ASP A 667 -14.57 27.89 -24.39
CA ASP A 667 -15.37 28.51 -25.45
C ASP A 667 -16.48 27.57 -25.93
N ALA A 668 -17.64 28.13 -26.27
CA ALA A 668 -18.73 27.36 -26.88
C ALA A 668 -18.55 27.17 -28.40
N ARG A 669 -17.71 27.98 -29.05
CA ARG A 669 -17.55 28.00 -30.52
C ARG A 669 -16.14 28.43 -30.93
N TRP A 670 -15.74 28.02 -32.11
CA TRP A 670 -14.54 28.51 -32.78
C TRP A 670 -14.75 29.89 -33.41
N THR A 671 -13.74 30.75 -33.33
CA THR A 671 -13.72 32.08 -33.96
C THR A 671 -12.87 32.03 -35.24
N PRO A 672 -13.43 32.29 -36.43
CA PRO A 672 -12.66 32.28 -37.67
C PRO A 672 -11.67 33.45 -37.74
N VAL A 673 -10.46 33.17 -38.24
CA VAL A 673 -9.46 34.19 -38.56
C VAL A 673 -9.75 34.76 -39.94
N ARG A 674 -9.79 36.08 -40.06
CA ARG A 674 -9.99 36.79 -41.33
C ARG A 674 -8.66 37.19 -41.94
N GLY A 675 -8.64 37.32 -43.27
CA GLY A 675 -7.49 37.89 -44.00
C GLY A 675 -6.56 36.89 -44.67
N LEU A 676 -6.86 35.58 -44.65
CA LEU A 676 -6.10 34.61 -45.46
C LEU A 676 -6.41 34.80 -46.95
N ARG A 677 -5.43 35.31 -47.71
CA ARG A 677 -5.50 35.47 -49.17
C ARG A 677 -4.78 34.33 -49.89
N SER A 678 -3.61 33.94 -49.39
CA SER A 678 -2.77 32.89 -49.96
C SER A 678 -2.70 31.66 -49.03
N PRO A 679 -2.35 30.47 -49.55
CA PRO A 679 -2.12 29.28 -48.72
C PRO A 679 -0.95 29.50 -47.76
N ILE A 680 -1.07 28.97 -46.54
CA ILE A 680 0.02 29.05 -45.55
C ILE A 680 1.02 27.93 -45.83
N LEU A 681 2.29 28.31 -45.99
CA LEU A 681 3.41 27.42 -46.29
C LEU A 681 4.11 26.91 -45.03
N ALA A 682 4.21 27.74 -43.99
CA ALA A 682 4.84 27.39 -42.72
C ALA A 682 4.14 28.07 -41.55
N THR A 683 4.18 27.45 -40.38
CA THR A 683 3.61 27.98 -39.13
C THR A 683 4.53 27.69 -37.95
N ILE A 684 4.58 28.60 -36.98
CA ILE A 684 5.30 28.37 -35.72
C ILE A 684 4.63 29.15 -34.58
N THR A 685 4.71 28.60 -33.38
CA THR A 685 4.44 29.36 -32.15
C THR A 685 5.78 29.83 -31.61
N PHE A 686 5.96 31.15 -31.50
CA PHE A 686 7.20 31.76 -31.03
C PHE A 686 6.88 32.91 -30.07
N GLN A 687 7.50 32.90 -28.89
CA GLN A 687 7.29 33.92 -27.86
C GLN A 687 5.80 34.23 -27.59
N ARG A 688 4.97 33.19 -27.40
CA ARG A 688 3.52 33.29 -27.14
C ARG A 688 2.72 33.96 -28.27
N ARG A 689 3.25 34.01 -29.49
CA ARG A 689 2.55 34.49 -30.68
C ARG A 689 2.55 33.44 -31.78
N PHE A 690 1.48 33.43 -32.56
CA PHE A 690 1.36 32.57 -33.73
C PHE A 690 1.85 33.30 -34.97
N TYR A 691 2.86 32.74 -35.63
CA TYR A 691 3.41 33.23 -36.88
C TYR A 691 3.14 32.25 -38.02
N CYS A 692 2.91 32.77 -39.22
CA CYS A 692 2.73 31.98 -40.42
C CYS A 692 3.28 32.67 -41.67
N ILE A 693 3.69 31.90 -42.67
CA ILE A 693 4.20 32.43 -43.95
C ILE A 693 3.22 32.08 -45.07
N ASP A 694 2.80 33.06 -45.86
CA ASP A 694 1.86 32.89 -46.97
C ASP A 694 2.50 32.89 -48.38
N GLY A 695 3.84 32.97 -48.43
CA GLY A 695 4.67 32.99 -49.63
C GLY A 695 5.35 34.33 -49.88
N GLU A 696 4.69 35.44 -49.53
CA GLU A 696 5.21 36.80 -49.71
C GLU A 696 5.48 37.49 -48.38
N ASN A 697 4.81 37.08 -47.30
CA ASN A 697 4.94 37.74 -46.00
C ASN A 697 5.05 36.73 -44.87
N LEU A 698 5.89 37.05 -43.89
CA LEU A 698 5.77 36.53 -42.53
C LEU A 698 4.66 37.32 -41.84
N LEU A 699 3.58 36.63 -41.49
CA LEU A 699 2.40 37.19 -40.84
C LEU A 699 2.37 36.79 -39.37
N VAL A 700 1.88 37.68 -38.52
CA VAL A 700 1.57 37.41 -37.11
C VAL A 700 0.07 37.49 -36.89
N LEU A 701 -0.46 36.61 -36.04
CA LEU A 701 -1.86 36.64 -35.65
C LEU A 701 -2.12 37.74 -34.60
N ASP A 702 -2.80 38.79 -35.02
CA ASP A 702 -3.26 39.87 -34.16
C ASP A 702 -4.62 39.52 -33.54
N MET A 703 -4.63 39.43 -32.20
CA MET A 703 -5.80 39.13 -31.38
C MET A 703 -6.44 40.38 -30.74
N ALA A 704 -5.89 41.58 -30.95
CA ALA A 704 -6.33 42.81 -30.26
C ALA A 704 -7.67 43.36 -30.78
N GLY A 705 -8.11 42.94 -31.98
CA GLY A 705 -9.35 43.38 -32.61
C GLY A 705 -10.59 42.53 -32.28
N ARG A 706 -11.78 43.00 -32.68
CA ARG A 706 -13.06 42.27 -32.53
C ARG A 706 -13.07 40.90 -33.22
N PHE A 707 -12.26 40.73 -34.25
CA PHE A 707 -12.01 39.45 -34.92
C PHE A 707 -10.50 39.26 -35.10
N PRO A 708 -9.97 38.05 -34.88
CA PRO A 708 -8.56 37.76 -35.10
C PRO A 708 -8.21 37.91 -36.58
N ARG A 709 -7.06 38.53 -36.85
CA ARG A 709 -6.60 38.82 -38.21
C ARG A 709 -5.10 38.61 -38.35
N LEU A 710 -4.67 38.24 -39.54
CA LEU A 710 -3.24 38.16 -39.86
C LEU A 710 -2.72 39.54 -40.28
N VAL A 711 -1.59 39.95 -39.72
CA VAL A 711 -0.92 41.22 -40.01
C VAL A 711 0.51 40.93 -40.49
N PRO A 712 1.00 41.59 -41.56
CA PRO A 712 2.39 41.48 -41.99
C PRO A 712 3.35 41.91 -40.89
N ALA A 713 4.33 41.05 -40.60
CA ALA A 713 5.44 41.31 -39.71
C ALA A 713 6.73 41.58 -40.50
N VAL A 714 7.02 40.77 -41.53
CA VAL A 714 8.21 40.91 -42.39
C VAL A 714 7.85 40.54 -43.83
N ALA A 715 8.29 41.34 -44.81
CA ALA A 715 8.15 41.02 -46.23
C ALA A 715 9.22 39.99 -46.65
N LEU A 716 8.83 39.00 -47.45
CA LEU A 716 9.68 37.92 -47.94
C LEU A 716 9.86 38.07 -49.46
N ASP A 717 11.11 38.04 -49.92
CA ASP A 717 11.41 38.07 -51.35
C ASP A 717 11.15 36.70 -52.00
N ASN A 718 10.11 36.62 -52.84
CA ASN A 718 9.78 35.54 -53.80
C ASN A 718 10.34 34.15 -53.45
N ILE A 719 9.64 33.43 -52.58
CA ILE A 719 9.95 32.04 -52.21
C ILE A 719 9.45 31.11 -53.31
N LEU A 720 10.36 30.45 -54.03
CA LEU A 720 9.99 29.68 -55.23
C LEU A 720 9.80 28.16 -55.01
N TYR A 721 10.10 27.59 -53.83
CA TYR A 721 9.97 26.13 -53.62
C TYR A 721 9.39 25.70 -52.27
N SER A 722 10.03 26.03 -51.16
CA SER A 722 9.54 25.65 -49.81
C SER A 722 10.14 26.55 -48.74
N VAL A 723 9.43 26.75 -47.64
CA VAL A 723 9.90 27.53 -46.50
C VAL A 723 9.57 26.81 -45.20
N ASN A 724 10.49 26.89 -44.25
CA ASN A 724 10.32 26.36 -42.89
C ASN A 724 10.68 27.43 -41.87
N MET A 725 10.02 27.39 -40.72
CA MET A 725 10.35 28.23 -39.57
C MET A 725 10.81 27.37 -38.40
N LEU A 726 11.77 27.87 -37.63
CA LEU A 726 12.32 27.19 -36.46
C LEU A 726 12.74 28.21 -35.39
N ASP A 727 12.66 27.80 -34.13
CA ASP A 727 13.15 28.56 -32.98
C ASP A 727 14.59 28.11 -32.66
N ASN A 728 15.53 29.05 -32.72
CA ASN A 728 16.92 28.86 -32.30
C ASN A 728 17.19 29.60 -30.99
N CYS A 729 16.84 28.97 -29.87
CA CYS A 729 17.10 29.50 -28.53
C CYS A 729 16.58 30.94 -28.32
N GLY A 730 15.37 31.23 -28.80
CA GLY A 730 14.75 32.55 -28.68
C GLY A 730 15.00 33.47 -29.88
N LYS A 731 15.58 32.95 -30.96
CA LYS A 731 15.69 33.63 -32.26
C LYS A 731 14.83 32.92 -33.30
N LEU A 732 13.94 33.66 -33.95
CA LEU A 732 13.10 33.12 -35.02
C LEU A 732 13.93 33.02 -36.31
N MET A 733 14.05 31.81 -36.83
CA MET A 733 14.82 31.52 -38.04
C MET A 733 13.90 31.06 -39.16
N VAL A 734 14.19 31.51 -40.39
CA VAL A 734 13.48 31.14 -41.61
C VAL A 734 14.46 30.44 -42.55
N GLN A 735 14.12 29.21 -42.91
CA GLN A 735 14.86 28.41 -43.88
C GLN A 735 14.07 28.40 -45.19
N CYS A 736 14.63 28.97 -46.24
CA CYS A 736 14.00 28.98 -47.57
C CYS A 736 14.73 28.00 -48.50
N ARG A 737 14.00 27.46 -49.48
CA ARG A 737 14.58 26.79 -50.64
C ARG A 737 14.12 27.54 -51.89
N ARG A 738 15.07 27.96 -52.72
CA ARG A 738 14.79 28.64 -53.98
C ARG A 738 15.75 28.20 -55.08
N MET A 739 15.25 28.17 -56.31
CA MET A 739 16.09 28.03 -57.50
C MET A 739 16.67 29.39 -57.89
N GLN A 740 17.98 29.47 -58.05
CA GLN A 740 18.70 30.66 -58.49
C GLN A 740 19.47 30.32 -59.76
N TRP A 741 19.36 31.14 -60.80
CA TRP A 741 20.15 30.98 -62.01
C TRP A 741 21.64 31.18 -61.71
N ASP A 742 22.47 30.18 -62.00
CA ASP A 742 23.92 30.27 -61.89
C ASP A 742 24.53 30.44 -63.29
N SER A 743 25.01 31.65 -63.58
CA SER A 743 25.57 32.00 -64.88
C SER A 743 26.84 31.23 -65.23
N ARG A 744 27.55 30.66 -64.24
CA ARG A 744 28.82 29.93 -64.45
C ARG A 744 28.61 28.54 -65.02
N VAL A 745 27.49 27.91 -64.68
CA VAL A 745 27.11 26.56 -65.13
C VAL A 745 25.87 26.56 -66.03
N SER A 746 25.33 27.75 -66.35
CA SER A 746 24.16 27.95 -67.22
C SER A 746 22.96 27.07 -66.84
N CYS A 747 22.71 26.93 -65.53
CA CYS A 747 21.60 26.14 -65.02
C CYS A 747 20.99 26.78 -63.76
N HIS A 748 19.75 26.39 -63.44
CA HIS A 748 19.12 26.76 -62.18
C HIS A 748 19.72 25.90 -61.05
N ARG A 749 20.17 26.56 -60.00
CA ARG A 749 20.81 25.95 -58.82
C ARG A 749 19.92 26.12 -57.60
N MET A 750 19.75 25.04 -56.84
CA MET A 750 19.07 25.10 -55.55
C MET A 750 19.95 25.82 -54.54
N VAL A 751 19.41 26.88 -53.94
CA VAL A 751 20.03 27.60 -52.83
C VAL A 751 19.13 27.47 -51.62
N ILE A 752 19.75 27.21 -50.47
CA ILE A 752 19.08 26.95 -49.20
C ILE A 752 19.47 28.05 -48.21
N PRO A 753 19.06 29.31 -48.46
CA PRO A 753 19.42 30.39 -47.55
C PRO A 753 18.69 30.23 -46.21
N MET A 754 19.39 30.62 -45.15
CA MET A 754 18.83 30.72 -43.82
C MET A 754 18.87 32.18 -43.38
N TYR A 755 17.80 32.64 -42.74
CA TYR A 755 17.64 34.01 -42.27
C TYR A 755 17.24 34.03 -40.80
N GLU A 756 17.82 34.96 -40.03
CA GLU A 756 17.33 35.36 -38.72
C GLU A 756 16.32 36.49 -38.91
N VAL A 757 15.15 36.38 -38.29
CA VAL A 757 14.09 37.39 -38.38
C VAL A 757 14.32 38.46 -37.33
N ASN A 758 14.58 39.69 -37.76
CA ASN A 758 14.54 40.85 -36.88
C ASN A 758 13.11 41.39 -36.81
N LEU A 759 12.39 41.04 -35.74
CA LEU A 759 11.00 41.47 -35.53
C LEU A 759 10.87 42.97 -35.21
N GLU A 760 11.92 43.63 -34.71
CA GLU A 760 11.89 45.06 -34.38
C GLU A 760 12.04 45.92 -35.62
N GLU A 761 12.98 45.56 -36.51
CA GLU A 761 13.23 46.27 -37.76
C GLU A 761 12.33 45.79 -38.91
N GLY A 762 11.69 44.63 -38.77
CA GLY A 762 10.88 44.03 -39.81
C GLY A 762 11.70 43.49 -40.99
N THR A 763 12.92 43.01 -40.74
CA THR A 763 13.90 42.62 -41.76
C THR A 763 14.38 41.17 -41.60
N LEU A 764 14.90 40.58 -42.67
CA LEU A 764 15.56 39.28 -42.67
C LEU A 764 17.08 39.45 -42.74
N MET A 765 17.80 38.91 -41.76
CA MET A 765 19.27 38.93 -41.71
C MET A 765 19.82 37.59 -42.20
N PRO A 766 20.66 37.54 -43.26
CA PRO A 766 21.22 36.28 -43.75
C PRO A 766 22.17 35.64 -42.73
N VAL A 767 22.02 34.34 -42.51
CA VAL A 767 22.84 33.53 -41.60
C VAL A 767 23.73 32.62 -42.42
N ASN A 768 25.05 32.80 -42.27
CA ASN A 768 26.07 32.05 -43.02
C ASN A 768 26.77 30.97 -42.18
N ASP A 769 26.46 30.88 -40.89
CA ASP A 769 27.04 29.91 -39.94
C ASP A 769 25.98 29.53 -38.90
N LEU A 770 25.88 28.23 -38.56
CA LEU A 770 24.95 27.72 -37.56
C LEU A 770 25.63 27.49 -36.20
N ALA A 771 26.86 27.99 -36.01
CA ALA A 771 27.61 27.89 -34.74
C ALA A 771 27.71 26.45 -34.19
N GLY A 772 27.88 25.48 -35.07
CA GLY A 772 28.00 24.05 -34.75
C GLY A 772 26.68 23.29 -34.67
N GLN A 773 25.53 23.94 -34.91
CA GLN A 773 24.21 23.32 -34.89
C GLN A 773 23.88 22.64 -36.23
N ALA A 774 22.85 21.78 -36.23
CA ALA A 774 22.34 21.15 -37.46
C ALA A 774 20.81 21.31 -37.57
N VAL A 775 20.30 21.40 -38.81
CA VAL A 775 18.87 21.57 -39.07
C VAL A 775 18.38 20.44 -39.97
N PHE A 776 17.27 19.80 -39.58
CA PHE A 776 16.53 18.87 -40.43
C PHE A 776 15.29 19.58 -40.96
N ALA A 777 15.16 19.72 -42.27
CA ALA A 777 14.08 20.43 -42.94
C ALA A 777 13.36 19.52 -43.94
N GLY A 778 12.06 19.37 -43.81
CA GLY A 778 11.22 18.58 -44.71
C GLY A 778 10.00 19.36 -45.19
N ASP A 779 9.01 18.63 -45.68
CA ASP A 779 7.76 19.18 -46.23
C ASP A 779 6.72 19.46 -45.15
N LEU A 780 6.87 18.84 -43.96
CA LEU A 780 5.95 19.01 -42.82
C LEU A 780 6.53 19.91 -41.71
N GLY A 781 7.72 20.47 -41.95
CA GLY A 781 8.38 21.47 -41.12
C GLY A 781 9.88 21.23 -40.93
N ALA A 782 10.45 21.83 -39.88
CA ALA A 782 11.88 21.71 -39.57
C ALA A 782 12.16 21.50 -38.07
N VAL A 783 13.28 20.86 -37.77
CA VAL A 783 13.79 20.61 -36.41
C VAL A 783 15.24 21.05 -36.33
N LEU A 784 15.56 21.83 -35.29
CA LEU A 784 16.93 22.26 -34.96
C LEU A 784 17.54 21.30 -33.93
N LEU A 785 18.80 20.93 -34.16
CA LEU A 785 19.65 20.20 -33.21
C LEU A 785 20.72 21.16 -32.67
N PRO A 786 20.54 21.69 -31.45
CA PRO A 786 21.45 22.70 -30.90
C PRO A 786 22.80 22.13 -30.45
N ASN A 787 22.89 20.82 -30.18
CA ASN A 787 24.13 20.17 -29.78
C ASN A 787 24.36 18.88 -30.59
N VAL A 788 25.16 19.00 -31.65
CA VAL A 788 25.47 17.89 -32.57
C VAL A 788 26.42 16.85 -31.95
N THR A 789 27.10 17.14 -30.83
CA THR A 789 28.03 16.18 -30.20
C THR A 789 27.36 14.90 -29.70
N HIS A 790 26.06 14.95 -29.39
CA HIS A 790 25.26 13.79 -29.01
C HIS A 790 24.77 12.96 -30.22
N TRP A 791 25.12 13.37 -31.45
CA TRP A 791 24.61 12.83 -32.70
C TRP A 791 25.76 12.35 -33.60
N PRO A 792 26.24 11.10 -33.43
CA PRO A 792 27.44 10.62 -34.10
C PRO A 792 27.35 10.59 -35.64
N CYS A 793 26.16 10.69 -36.21
CA CYS A 793 25.90 10.64 -37.66
C CYS A 793 25.41 11.98 -38.24
N VAL A 794 25.42 13.05 -37.44
CA VAL A 794 25.01 14.39 -37.85
C VAL A 794 26.24 15.30 -37.88
N GLU A 795 26.40 16.05 -38.97
CA GLU A 795 27.50 16.97 -39.15
C GLU A 795 27.14 18.35 -38.57
N PRO A 796 28.07 19.02 -37.86
CA PRO A 796 27.85 20.39 -37.40
C PRO A 796 27.79 21.34 -38.60
N ASN A 797 27.06 22.46 -38.46
CA ASN A 797 26.88 23.46 -39.52
C ASN A 797 26.28 22.92 -40.82
N ALA A 798 25.36 21.96 -40.70
CA ALA A 798 24.72 21.32 -41.84
C ALA A 798 23.18 21.41 -41.79
N ILE A 799 22.59 21.59 -42.98
CA ILE A 799 21.15 21.52 -43.21
C ILE A 799 20.86 20.22 -43.97
N TYR A 800 20.13 19.32 -43.33
CA TYR A 800 19.61 18.08 -43.90
C TYR A 800 18.24 18.36 -44.49
N PHE A 801 18.04 18.03 -45.76
CA PHE A 801 16.76 18.22 -46.45
C PHE A 801 16.43 17.05 -47.37
N LYS A 802 15.14 16.81 -47.57
CA LYS A 802 14.64 15.72 -48.42
C LYS A 802 14.00 16.26 -49.70
N PHE A 803 14.19 15.55 -50.81
CA PHE A 803 13.54 15.83 -52.09
C PHE A 803 12.56 14.71 -52.44
N GLY A 804 11.25 14.98 -52.35
CA GLY A 804 10.20 14.03 -52.69
C GLY A 804 10.29 12.70 -51.92
N LEU A 805 9.94 11.61 -52.60
CA LEU A 805 9.89 10.25 -52.02
C LEU A 805 11.24 9.51 -52.01
N SER A 806 12.34 10.17 -52.37
CA SER A 806 13.71 9.61 -52.35
C SER A 806 14.09 9.09 -50.96
N GLN A 807 14.85 7.99 -50.86
CA GLN A 807 15.42 7.55 -49.57
C GLN A 807 16.65 8.36 -49.14
N MET A 808 17.33 9.05 -50.07
CA MET A 808 18.51 9.88 -49.78
C MET A 808 18.15 11.29 -49.33
N PHE A 809 18.94 11.84 -48.41
CA PHE A 809 18.88 13.24 -47.98
C PHE A 809 20.00 14.06 -48.63
N GLY A 810 19.69 15.31 -48.97
CA GLY A 810 20.69 16.32 -49.29
C GLY A 810 21.23 16.93 -48.00
N VAL A 811 22.54 17.08 -47.91
CA VAL A 811 23.26 17.71 -46.80
C VAL A 811 23.93 18.95 -47.34
N HIS A 812 23.44 20.12 -46.93
CA HIS A 812 24.04 21.40 -47.28
C HIS A 812 24.85 21.93 -46.10
N ARG A 813 26.18 21.94 -46.24
CA ARG A 813 27.06 22.58 -45.26
C ARG A 813 27.11 24.07 -45.52
N MET A 814 26.92 24.87 -44.48
CA MET A 814 27.00 26.32 -44.60
C MET A 814 28.38 26.73 -45.11
N GLY A 815 28.40 27.59 -46.14
CA GLY A 815 29.63 28.03 -46.82
C GLY A 815 30.11 27.13 -47.96
N ILE A 816 29.54 25.93 -48.16
CA ILE A 816 29.85 25.06 -49.31
C ILE A 816 28.79 25.26 -50.41
N PRO A 817 29.20 25.48 -51.68
CA PRO A 817 28.25 25.78 -52.74
C PRO A 817 27.31 24.62 -53.11
N TYR A 818 27.78 23.37 -53.03
CA TYR A 818 27.02 22.20 -53.50
C TYR A 818 26.52 21.36 -52.32
N PRO A 819 25.23 20.95 -52.30
CA PRO A 819 24.76 19.97 -51.34
C PRO A 819 25.27 18.57 -51.71
N ASP A 820 25.69 17.81 -50.71
CA ASP A 820 26.07 16.40 -50.87
C ASP A 820 24.84 15.51 -50.63
N TYR A 821 24.59 14.55 -51.52
CA TYR A 821 23.51 13.57 -51.32
C TYR A 821 24.07 12.31 -50.65
N ARG A 822 23.52 11.96 -49.49
CA ARG A 822 23.95 10.80 -48.71
C ARG A 822 22.76 10.14 -48.01
N ASP A 823 22.92 8.87 -47.67
CA ASP A 823 22.01 8.21 -46.74
C ASP A 823 22.27 8.74 -45.33
N VAL A 824 21.19 9.09 -44.63
CA VAL A 824 21.25 9.38 -43.19
C VAL A 824 21.23 8.03 -42.50
N VAL A 825 22.42 7.52 -42.15
CA VAL A 825 22.57 6.22 -41.47
C VAL A 825 22.58 6.46 -39.97
N GLY A 826 21.64 5.85 -39.24
CA GLY A 826 21.60 5.91 -37.78
C GLY A 826 20.17 6.05 -37.25
N THR A 827 19.77 5.14 -36.36
CA THR A 827 18.37 4.98 -35.92
C THR A 827 17.70 6.29 -35.51
N LEU A 828 18.35 7.14 -34.71
CA LEU A 828 17.76 8.42 -34.26
C LEU A 828 17.70 9.50 -35.35
N ALA A 829 18.70 9.58 -36.21
CA ALA A 829 18.73 10.55 -37.31
C ALA A 829 17.70 10.17 -38.39
N GLU A 830 17.48 8.88 -38.63
CA GLU A 830 16.40 8.34 -39.46
C GLU A 830 15.01 8.72 -38.90
N TYR A 831 14.80 8.65 -37.58
CA TYR A 831 13.54 9.07 -36.96
C TYR A 831 13.28 10.58 -37.10
N LEU A 832 14.30 11.43 -36.96
CA LEU A 832 14.19 12.88 -37.22
C LEU A 832 13.82 13.16 -38.68
N ALA A 833 14.49 12.46 -39.59
CA ALA A 833 14.20 12.47 -41.02
C ALA A 833 12.74 12.10 -41.32
N MET A 834 12.21 11.06 -40.66
CA MET A 834 10.80 10.67 -40.79
C MET A 834 9.87 11.73 -40.21
N TYR A 835 10.18 12.31 -39.05
CA TYR A 835 9.34 13.30 -38.37
C TYR A 835 9.09 14.57 -39.19
N VAL A 836 10.08 15.03 -39.98
CA VAL A 836 9.92 16.22 -40.83
C VAL A 836 9.31 15.91 -42.21
N THR A 837 9.10 14.63 -42.55
CA THR A 837 8.65 14.19 -43.90
C THR A 837 7.36 13.37 -43.93
N ARG A 838 6.94 12.79 -42.80
CA ARG A 838 5.69 12.02 -42.63
C ARG A 838 4.86 12.60 -41.51
#